data_AF-A0A924W2Y2-F1
#
_entry.id   AF-A0A924W2Y2-F1
#
_cell.length_a   1.000
_cell.length_b   1.000
_cell.length_c   1.000
_cell.angle_alpha   90.00
_cell.angle_beta   90.00
_cell.angle_gamma   90.00
#
_symmetry.space_group_name_H-M   'P 1'
#
loop_
_entity.id
_entity.type
_entity.pdbx_description
1 polymer ?
#
loop_
_entity_poly.entity_id
_entity_poly.type
_entity_poly.pdbx_seq_one_letter_code
_entity_poly.pdbx_strand_id
1 'polypeptide(L)'
;MSMVRHIVLALLAWGFLGMVVQATFAQDKLLADNTPPAGFTALFNGKDLSNWKGLVADPPQRAKMKADELARAQAEADAKMRSAWSVKDGVLVFNGKGESLCSIQDYGDFELFVDWKIEAKGDSGVYVRGSPQVQIWDDPIGSGGLYNNQKPGNPSRPLKVADKPVGEWNTFHIIMVGEKMTVYLNNQLVVDNTVLENYWERDKPIYPRGSIELQNHGNTLYFKNVYVREIPATSLLREPAGSSIDHARMGWWEDARFGMFIHWGLYAIPAGVWEGKSYPGAAEWLMETAKITPGAYEKIAPGFNPVKFNADEWVRLAKRAGQKYIVITSKHHDGFSLFDSKFSSYDVMDATPFKRDIMKELAEACKREGITMCWYHSIMDWHHPDAKGERFPKYAEVLRNQVKELLTNYGPIGVMWFDGEWIGEWTEPQGKELYKLCRELQPGVIINNRVGKGRSGMAGMSKGDAAGDFGTPEQEIPGTGFPGVAWESCMTMNNTWGFHQNDHDWKSVPTLIHMVIETASKGGNFLLNVGPTAEGLIPPESVQRLEAVGKWLEVNGESIYGTRASPFKKLVWGRCTSRPGRLYLHVFDWPKGGGLLIPGLKTDVRGAWLLSDPGAMLKVYRIGDDVAVVVPKVAPDAVATVVVLDIAGEPEVLASTIKQWADGSLTLSAFDADIKGHTAKYEENADRRCIGHWMNAEDSVHWDATVIKPGTFEVVLDYACDKGSGGSTFAVDVGGVVLSGLKVAETGSWGEFKAVSLGKVDVKQAGPVHVSVTPRDKPGLGVMNLRSIVLKPVR
;
A
#
# COMPACT_ATOMS: atom_id res chain seq x y z
N MET A 1 22.39 -35.62 -26.72
CA MET A 1 20.98 -35.96 -27.05
C MET A 1 20.64 -37.27 -26.31
N SER A 2 20.41 -37.30 -25.00
CA SER A 2 19.63 -36.42 -24.12
C SER A 2 18.15 -36.39 -24.50
N MET A 3 17.37 -37.34 -23.97
CA MET A 3 16.16 -37.03 -23.18
C MET A 3 15.51 -38.32 -22.66
N VAL A 4 15.24 -38.33 -21.35
CA VAL A 4 14.19 -39.11 -20.67
C VAL A 4 14.42 -40.63 -20.50
N ARG A 5 15.49 -40.98 -19.79
CA ARG A 5 15.37 -41.88 -18.63
C ARG A 5 15.47 -40.97 -17.40
N HIS A 6 14.45 -40.97 -16.54
CA HIS A 6 14.33 -40.42 -15.15
C HIS A 6 12.89 -39.92 -14.87
N ILE A 7 11.86 -40.72 -15.19
CA ILE A 7 10.44 -40.45 -14.83
C ILE A 7 9.93 -41.38 -13.70
N VAL A 8 10.79 -42.16 -13.04
CA VAL A 8 10.34 -43.17 -12.03
C VAL A 8 10.82 -42.88 -10.60
N LEU A 9 11.29 -41.67 -10.29
CA LEU A 9 11.66 -41.31 -8.91
C LEU A 9 10.99 -40.03 -8.36
N ALA A 10 9.97 -39.50 -9.07
CA ALA A 10 9.15 -38.38 -8.62
C ALA A 10 7.74 -38.79 -8.12
N LEU A 11 7.43 -40.09 -8.08
CA LEU A 11 6.11 -40.61 -7.63
C LEU A 11 6.09 -41.13 -6.18
N LEU A 12 7.17 -40.94 -5.42
CA LEU A 12 7.26 -41.41 -4.02
C LEU A 12 7.62 -40.32 -3.00
N ALA A 13 7.70 -39.05 -3.42
CA ALA A 13 7.93 -37.90 -2.53
C ALA A 13 6.71 -36.95 -2.44
N TRP A 14 5.56 -37.34 -2.99
CA TRP A 14 4.27 -36.64 -2.85
C TRP A 14 3.35 -37.29 -1.80
N GLY A 15 3.91 -38.18 -0.97
CA GLY A 15 3.19 -38.91 0.08
C GLY A 15 3.42 -38.39 1.51
N PHE A 16 4.19 -37.31 1.72
CA PHE A 16 4.55 -36.85 3.07
C PHE A 16 4.35 -35.35 3.34
N LEU A 17 3.79 -34.58 2.40
CA LEU A 17 3.38 -33.18 2.61
C LEU A 17 1.85 -32.99 2.62
N GLY A 18 1.10 -34.08 2.77
CA GLY A 18 -0.35 -34.10 3.00
C GLY A 18 -0.75 -34.32 4.47
N MET A 19 0.23 -34.43 5.37
CA MET A 19 0.06 -34.49 6.82
C MET A 19 0.94 -33.38 7.41
N VAL A 20 0.38 -32.55 8.30
CA VAL A 20 0.90 -31.26 8.86
C VAL A 20 0.23 -29.98 8.30
N VAL A 21 -0.80 -30.10 7.45
CA VAL A 21 -1.88 -29.08 7.40
C VAL A 21 -3.21 -29.74 7.73
N GLN A 22 -3.25 -30.38 8.90
CA GLN A 22 -4.48 -30.77 9.58
C GLN A 22 -4.35 -30.35 11.05
N ALA A 23 -5.21 -29.41 11.44
CA ALA A 23 -5.40 -28.84 12.78
C ALA A 23 -4.21 -28.01 13.33
N THR A 24 -4.40 -26.74 13.66
CA THR A 24 -5.50 -26.24 14.50
C THR A 24 -6.27 -25.04 13.90
N PHE A 25 -7.26 -25.33 13.05
CA PHE A 25 -8.57 -24.65 13.11
C PHE A 25 -9.53 -25.49 13.96
N ALA A 26 -8.98 -26.11 15.01
CA ALA A 26 -9.74 -26.78 16.04
C ALA A 26 -9.80 -25.83 17.24
N GLN A 27 -11.01 -25.38 17.55
CA GLN A 27 -11.43 -24.53 18.68
C GLN A 27 -11.24 -23.02 18.53
N ASP A 28 -11.96 -22.40 17.59
CA ASP A 28 -12.73 -21.20 17.97
C ASP A 28 -14.04 -21.67 18.60
N LYS A 29 -13.95 -22.04 19.88
CA LYS A 29 -15.10 -21.97 20.76
C LYS A 29 -14.72 -21.00 21.86
N LEU A 30 -15.03 -19.72 21.66
CA LEU A 30 -15.44 -18.73 22.68
C LEU A 30 -15.58 -17.31 22.11
N LEU A 31 -16.15 -17.14 20.91
CA LEU A 31 -17.14 -16.07 20.78
C LEU A 31 -18.46 -16.68 21.23
N ALA A 32 -19.13 -16.04 22.19
CA ALA A 32 -20.48 -16.43 22.56
C ALA A 32 -21.38 -16.32 21.32
N ASP A 33 -22.36 -17.21 21.19
CA ASP A 33 -23.34 -17.12 20.09
C ASP A 33 -23.92 -15.69 19.99
N ASN A 34 -24.05 -15.20 18.77
CA ASN A 34 -24.47 -13.86 18.38
C ASN A 34 -23.50 -12.73 18.78
N THR A 35 -22.23 -13.06 19.05
CA THR A 35 -21.15 -12.08 19.17
C THR A 35 -20.35 -12.04 17.86
N PRO A 36 -20.46 -10.95 17.06
CA PRO A 36 -19.78 -10.86 15.79
C PRO A 36 -18.24 -10.82 15.97
N PRO A 37 -17.46 -11.44 15.08
CA PRO A 37 -16.02 -11.25 15.01
C PRO A 37 -15.65 -9.79 14.77
N ALA A 38 -14.41 -9.41 15.09
CA ALA A 38 -13.91 -8.07 14.85
C ALA A 38 -14.07 -7.66 13.37
N GLY A 39 -14.62 -6.46 13.14
CA GLY A 39 -14.89 -5.93 11.80
C GLY A 39 -16.21 -6.40 11.17
N PHE A 40 -16.95 -7.30 11.80
CA PHE A 40 -18.29 -7.69 11.38
C PHE A 40 -19.36 -7.00 12.21
N THR A 41 -20.50 -6.75 11.58
CA THR A 41 -21.73 -6.29 12.24
C THR A 41 -22.71 -7.45 12.33
N ALA A 42 -23.38 -7.58 13.47
CA ALA A 42 -24.42 -8.59 13.64
C ALA A 42 -25.69 -8.20 12.89
N LEU A 43 -26.01 -8.94 11.82
CA LEU A 43 -27.28 -8.81 11.13
C LEU A 43 -28.40 -9.40 12.00
N PHE A 44 -28.14 -10.53 12.65
CA PHE A 44 -28.97 -11.06 13.72
C PHE A 44 -28.41 -10.71 15.10
N ASN A 45 -29.17 -9.95 15.88
CA ASN A 45 -28.76 -9.43 17.20
C ASN A 45 -28.89 -10.45 18.35
N GLY A 46 -29.31 -11.68 18.07
CA GLY A 46 -29.50 -12.74 19.07
C GLY A 46 -30.75 -12.59 19.94
N LYS A 47 -31.59 -11.56 19.74
CA LYS A 47 -32.70 -11.20 20.66
C LYS A 47 -34.06 -11.12 19.98
N ASP A 48 -34.13 -10.47 18.82
CA ASP A 48 -35.39 -10.18 18.14
C ASP A 48 -35.21 -10.00 16.62
N LEU A 49 -36.30 -9.62 15.96
CA LEU A 49 -36.35 -9.41 14.50
C LEU A 49 -36.22 -7.92 14.12
N SER A 50 -35.62 -7.07 14.97
CA SER A 50 -35.55 -5.61 14.73
C SER A 50 -34.73 -5.22 13.49
N ASN A 51 -33.75 -6.04 13.11
CA ASN A 51 -32.91 -5.82 11.92
C ASN A 51 -33.48 -6.45 10.64
N TRP A 52 -34.70 -6.99 10.71
CA TRP A 52 -35.30 -7.81 9.66
C TRP A 52 -36.67 -7.30 9.24
N LYS A 53 -36.96 -7.46 7.95
CA LYS A 53 -38.26 -7.17 7.32
C LYS A 53 -38.72 -8.36 6.47
N GLY A 54 -40.01 -8.40 6.14
CA GLY A 54 -40.56 -9.40 5.24
C GLY A 54 -40.17 -9.14 3.79
N LEU A 55 -40.05 -10.22 3.00
CA LEU A 55 -39.73 -10.12 1.58
C LEU A 55 -40.93 -9.59 0.77
N VAL A 56 -40.73 -8.51 0.00
CA VAL A 56 -41.74 -7.94 -0.91
C VAL A 56 -41.32 -8.14 -2.36
N ALA A 57 -41.92 -9.12 -3.05
CA ALA A 57 -41.69 -9.40 -4.46
C ALA A 57 -40.20 -9.60 -4.86
N ASP A 58 -39.95 -9.98 -6.11
CA ASP A 58 -38.60 -9.97 -6.68
C ASP A 58 -38.09 -8.54 -6.95
N PRO A 59 -36.76 -8.32 -7.08
CA PRO A 59 -36.20 -6.97 -7.25
C PRO A 59 -36.78 -6.19 -8.45
N PRO A 60 -36.94 -6.75 -9.67
CA PRO A 60 -37.58 -6.05 -10.78
C PRO A 60 -39.02 -5.62 -10.52
N GLN A 61 -39.82 -6.45 -9.85
CA GLN A 61 -41.19 -6.08 -9.48
C GLN A 61 -41.21 -5.01 -8.39
N ARG A 62 -40.40 -5.19 -7.34
CA ARG A 62 -40.28 -4.24 -6.23
C ARG A 62 -39.86 -2.85 -6.71
N ALA A 63 -38.94 -2.78 -7.66
CA ALA A 63 -38.47 -1.53 -8.25
C ALA A 63 -39.54 -0.76 -9.05
N LYS A 64 -40.62 -1.43 -9.48
CA LYS A 64 -41.74 -0.81 -10.23
C LYS A 64 -42.87 -0.33 -9.33
N MET A 65 -42.90 -0.74 -8.06
CA MET A 65 -43.95 -0.37 -7.12
C MET A 65 -43.86 1.11 -6.75
N LYS A 66 -45.02 1.76 -6.60
CA LYS A 66 -45.07 3.13 -6.05
C LYS A 66 -44.79 3.09 -4.55
N ALA A 67 -44.33 4.20 -3.98
CA ALA A 67 -43.95 4.27 -2.57
C ALA A 67 -45.10 3.88 -1.60
N ASP A 68 -46.35 4.27 -1.88
CA ASP A 68 -47.51 3.94 -1.07
C ASP A 68 -47.92 2.47 -1.19
N GLU A 69 -47.82 1.91 -2.40
CA GLU A 69 -48.03 0.50 -2.68
C GLU A 69 -46.97 -0.37 -2.01
N LEU A 70 -45.70 0.00 -2.14
CA LEU A 70 -44.57 -0.69 -1.51
C LEU A 70 -44.69 -0.65 0.02
N ALA A 71 -45.08 0.48 0.60
CA ALA A 71 -45.27 0.58 2.05
C ALA A 71 -46.39 -0.35 2.56
N ARG A 72 -47.52 -0.45 1.86
CA ARG A 72 -48.60 -1.39 2.19
C ARG A 72 -48.13 -2.84 2.05
N ALA A 73 -47.50 -3.17 0.92
CA ALA A 73 -46.97 -4.51 0.67
C ALA A 73 -45.90 -4.92 1.70
N GLN A 74 -45.05 -3.98 2.12
CA GLN A 74 -44.06 -4.20 3.17
C GLN A 74 -44.71 -4.46 4.52
N ALA A 75 -45.76 -3.72 4.90
CA ALA A 75 -46.48 -3.96 6.14
C ALA A 75 -47.14 -5.36 6.17
N GLU A 76 -47.71 -5.80 5.05
CA GLU A 76 -48.27 -7.15 4.90
C GLU A 76 -47.19 -8.24 4.95
N ALA A 77 -46.06 -8.03 4.26
CA ALA A 77 -44.93 -8.94 4.27
C ALA A 77 -44.31 -9.06 5.67
N ASP A 78 -44.16 -7.95 6.38
CA ASP A 78 -43.66 -7.92 7.76
C ASP A 78 -44.59 -8.70 8.70
N ALA A 79 -45.91 -8.53 8.57
CA ALA A 79 -46.88 -9.27 9.39
C ALA A 79 -46.81 -10.78 9.13
N LYS A 80 -46.73 -11.19 7.86
CA LYS A 80 -46.57 -12.60 7.46
C LYS A 80 -45.25 -13.18 7.99
N MET A 81 -44.15 -12.47 7.80
CA MET A 81 -42.83 -12.87 8.29
C MET A 81 -42.84 -13.05 9.82
N ARG A 82 -43.37 -12.09 10.57
CA ARG A 82 -43.41 -12.13 12.05
C ARG A 82 -44.30 -13.25 12.60
N SER A 83 -45.22 -13.79 11.81
CA SER A 83 -46.02 -14.96 12.19
C SER A 83 -45.27 -16.30 12.06
N ALA A 84 -44.17 -16.31 11.30
CA ALA A 84 -43.45 -17.52 10.91
C ALA A 84 -42.05 -17.62 11.55
N TRP A 85 -41.44 -16.47 11.83
CA TRP A 85 -40.12 -16.36 12.43
C TRP A 85 -40.20 -15.96 13.90
N SER A 86 -39.38 -16.61 14.72
CA SER A 86 -39.26 -16.32 16.15
C SER A 86 -37.81 -16.43 16.60
N VAL A 87 -37.47 -15.79 17.72
CA VAL A 87 -36.16 -15.98 18.37
C VAL A 87 -36.34 -16.86 19.59
N LYS A 88 -35.58 -17.95 19.66
CA LYS A 88 -35.54 -18.88 20.81
C LYS A 88 -34.10 -19.14 21.20
N ASP A 89 -33.74 -18.84 22.44
CA ASP A 89 -32.40 -19.07 22.99
C ASP A 89 -31.25 -18.56 22.11
N GLY A 90 -31.43 -17.35 21.54
CA GLY A 90 -30.43 -16.76 20.64
C GLY A 90 -30.36 -17.39 19.25
N VAL A 91 -31.43 -18.07 18.80
CA VAL A 91 -31.54 -18.69 17.48
C VAL A 91 -32.78 -18.14 16.75
N LEU A 92 -32.61 -17.73 15.49
CA LEU A 92 -33.72 -17.50 14.57
C LEU A 92 -34.33 -18.84 14.16
N VAL A 93 -35.62 -19.01 14.43
CA VAL A 93 -36.38 -20.22 14.13
C VAL A 93 -37.52 -19.88 13.17
N PHE A 94 -37.49 -20.46 11.99
CA PHE A 94 -38.62 -20.48 11.07
C PHE A 94 -39.48 -21.71 11.33
N ASN A 95 -40.79 -21.55 11.44
CA ASN A 95 -41.73 -22.62 11.80
C ASN A 95 -42.27 -23.44 10.61
N GLY A 96 -41.74 -23.21 9.41
CA GLY A 96 -42.18 -23.86 8.17
C GLY A 96 -43.40 -23.21 7.48
N LYS A 97 -44.03 -22.20 8.09
CA LYS A 97 -45.29 -21.60 7.61
C LYS A 97 -45.19 -20.09 7.50
N GLY A 98 -44.69 -19.59 6.37
CA GLY A 98 -44.63 -18.16 6.05
C GLY A 98 -43.57 -17.85 5.01
N GLU A 99 -43.13 -16.59 4.97
CA GLU A 99 -42.21 -16.04 3.95
C GLU A 99 -40.76 -15.91 4.45
N SER A 100 -39.83 -15.74 3.51
CA SER A 100 -38.41 -15.45 3.78
C SER A 100 -38.21 -14.19 4.64
N LEU A 101 -37.11 -14.19 5.37
CA LEU A 101 -36.65 -13.08 6.21
C LEU A 101 -35.55 -12.31 5.47
N CYS A 102 -35.66 -10.98 5.33
CA CYS A 102 -34.65 -10.19 4.61
C CYS A 102 -34.12 -9.01 5.43
N SER A 103 -32.86 -8.65 5.19
CA SER A 103 -32.20 -7.54 5.86
C SER A 103 -32.93 -6.22 5.57
N ILE A 104 -33.00 -5.33 6.57
CA ILE A 104 -33.54 -3.99 6.34
C ILE A 104 -32.65 -3.21 5.37
N GLN A 105 -31.34 -3.26 5.59
CA GLN A 105 -30.31 -2.61 4.78
C GLN A 105 -29.99 -3.42 3.52
N ASP A 106 -29.66 -2.70 2.44
CA ASP A 106 -29.08 -3.27 1.22
C ASP A 106 -27.56 -3.26 1.30
N TYR A 107 -26.92 -4.30 0.81
CA TYR A 107 -25.46 -4.50 0.84
C TYR A 107 -24.87 -4.53 -0.57
N GLY A 108 -23.69 -3.92 -0.73
CA GLY A 108 -22.88 -3.99 -1.95
C GLY A 108 -21.95 -5.19 -1.92
N ASP A 109 -20.64 -4.96 -2.00
CA ASP A 109 -19.65 -6.01 -1.76
C ASP A 109 -19.57 -6.31 -0.27
N PHE A 110 -19.53 -7.58 0.11
CA PHE A 110 -19.53 -7.98 1.51
C PHE A 110 -18.95 -9.37 1.75
N GLU A 111 -18.61 -9.61 3.01
CA GLU A 111 -18.39 -10.92 3.59
C GLU A 111 -19.51 -11.23 4.58
N LEU A 112 -20.02 -12.46 4.56
CA LEU A 112 -21.15 -12.93 5.36
C LEU A 112 -20.81 -14.26 6.03
N PHE A 113 -20.89 -14.30 7.35
CA PHE A 113 -20.98 -15.53 8.13
C PHE A 113 -22.44 -15.85 8.44
N VAL A 114 -22.82 -17.10 8.31
CA VAL A 114 -24.14 -17.58 8.75
C VAL A 114 -24.04 -19.02 9.23
N ASP A 115 -24.41 -19.25 10.49
CA ASP A 115 -24.63 -20.59 11.00
C ASP A 115 -26.08 -20.99 10.72
N TRP A 116 -26.25 -22.19 10.17
CA TRP A 116 -27.55 -22.72 9.83
C TRP A 116 -27.67 -24.19 10.22
N LYS A 117 -28.90 -24.62 10.44
CA LYS A 117 -29.27 -26.01 10.68
C LYS A 117 -30.64 -26.27 10.08
N ILE A 118 -30.82 -27.45 9.50
CA ILE A 118 -32.07 -27.90 8.89
C ILE A 118 -32.48 -29.28 9.43
N GLU A 119 -33.74 -29.65 9.20
CA GLU A 119 -34.28 -30.99 9.46
C GLU A 119 -34.18 -31.88 8.22
N ALA A 120 -34.47 -33.18 8.37
CA ALA A 120 -34.36 -34.14 7.27
C ALA A 120 -35.28 -33.76 6.10
N LYS A 121 -34.78 -33.92 4.88
CA LYS A 121 -35.43 -33.44 3.64
C LYS A 121 -35.66 -31.92 3.62
N GLY A 122 -34.88 -31.18 4.39
CA GLY A 122 -34.92 -29.71 4.38
C GLY A 122 -34.33 -29.13 3.10
N ASP A 123 -34.87 -27.98 2.71
CA ASP A 123 -34.40 -27.13 1.62
C ASP A 123 -34.46 -25.67 2.13
N SER A 124 -33.56 -24.82 1.68
CA SER A 124 -33.42 -23.41 2.03
C SER A 124 -32.27 -22.82 1.22
N GLY A 125 -31.96 -21.55 1.44
CA GLY A 125 -30.66 -20.98 1.09
C GLY A 125 -30.53 -19.54 1.54
N VAL A 126 -29.48 -18.91 1.04
CA VAL A 126 -29.18 -17.51 1.30
C VAL A 126 -29.23 -16.75 -0.02
N TYR A 127 -30.15 -15.80 -0.13
CA TYR A 127 -30.21 -14.90 -1.27
C TYR A 127 -29.24 -13.75 -1.00
N VAL A 128 -28.47 -13.39 -2.02
CA VAL A 128 -27.53 -12.27 -1.94
C VAL A 128 -27.96 -11.20 -2.93
N ARG A 129 -28.06 -9.96 -2.44
CA ARG A 129 -28.59 -8.81 -3.18
C ARG A 129 -29.96 -9.08 -3.82
N GLY A 130 -30.85 -9.72 -3.05
CA GLY A 130 -32.21 -10.08 -3.45
C GLY A 130 -32.30 -11.13 -4.55
N SER A 131 -31.22 -11.87 -4.82
CA SER A 131 -31.17 -12.86 -5.89
C SER A 131 -30.84 -14.27 -5.36
N PRO A 132 -31.56 -15.31 -5.83
CA PRO A 132 -31.44 -16.68 -5.35
C PRO A 132 -30.29 -17.48 -5.97
N GLN A 133 -29.62 -18.42 -5.29
CA GLN A 133 -29.29 -18.50 -3.87
C GLN A 133 -27.99 -19.32 -3.71
N VAL A 134 -27.29 -19.11 -2.59
CA VAL A 134 -26.34 -20.10 -2.05
C VAL A 134 -27.17 -21.19 -1.36
N GLN A 135 -27.20 -22.38 -1.94
CA GLN A 135 -28.13 -23.46 -1.59
C GLN A 135 -27.86 -24.09 -0.21
N ILE A 136 -28.91 -24.42 0.55
CA ILE A 136 -28.89 -25.23 1.77
C ILE A 136 -29.88 -26.39 1.58
N TRP A 137 -29.46 -27.64 1.75
CA TRP A 137 -30.39 -28.77 1.62
C TRP A 137 -29.85 -30.07 2.23
N ASP A 138 -30.74 -31.05 2.38
CA ASP A 138 -30.42 -32.45 2.67
C ASP A 138 -30.39 -33.27 1.36
N ASP A 139 -29.35 -33.05 0.55
CA ASP A 139 -29.14 -33.70 -0.76
C ASP A 139 -27.69 -34.22 -0.90
N PRO A 140 -27.46 -35.39 -1.54
CA PRO A 140 -26.12 -35.96 -1.73
C PRO A 140 -25.15 -35.09 -2.54
N ILE A 141 -25.61 -34.05 -3.25
CA ILE A 141 -24.77 -33.09 -3.97
C ILE A 141 -24.11 -32.08 -3.01
N GLY A 142 -24.69 -31.86 -1.82
CA GLY A 142 -24.16 -30.96 -0.79
C GLY A 142 -24.53 -29.48 -0.96
N SER A 143 -24.44 -28.71 0.12
CA SER A 143 -24.83 -27.29 0.19
C SER A 143 -23.72 -26.34 -0.27
N GLY A 144 -24.08 -25.08 -0.47
CA GLY A 144 -23.17 -23.98 -0.83
C GLY A 144 -23.08 -23.69 -2.32
N GLY A 145 -23.62 -24.56 -3.18
CA GLY A 145 -23.65 -24.34 -4.63
C GLY A 145 -24.53 -23.16 -5.05
N LEU A 146 -24.18 -22.54 -6.18
CA LEU A 146 -24.96 -21.48 -6.84
C LEU A 146 -25.99 -22.11 -7.79
N TYR A 147 -26.93 -22.88 -7.24
CA TYR A 147 -27.73 -23.87 -7.99
C TYR A 147 -28.50 -23.29 -9.20
N ASN A 148 -28.76 -21.99 -9.17
CA ASN A 148 -29.46 -21.27 -10.21
C ASN A 148 -28.61 -20.80 -11.40
N ASN A 149 -27.29 -20.97 -11.37
CA ASN A 149 -26.42 -20.66 -12.51
C ASN A 149 -26.67 -21.65 -13.67
N GLN A 150 -26.73 -21.13 -14.90
CA GLN A 150 -27.03 -21.91 -16.10
C GLN A 150 -26.01 -21.70 -17.23
N LYS A 151 -25.27 -20.60 -17.22
CA LYS A 151 -24.34 -20.24 -18.29
C LYS A 151 -23.08 -21.13 -18.21
N PRO A 152 -22.55 -21.56 -19.37
CA PRO A 152 -21.27 -22.24 -19.43
C PRO A 152 -20.17 -21.40 -18.75
N GLY A 153 -19.39 -22.02 -17.86
CA GLY A 153 -18.35 -21.33 -17.09
C GLY A 153 -18.78 -20.82 -15.71
N ASN A 154 -20.08 -20.86 -15.39
CA ASN A 154 -20.60 -20.53 -14.07
C ASN A 154 -21.14 -21.81 -13.38
N PRO A 155 -20.29 -22.60 -12.73
CA PRO A 155 -20.73 -23.85 -12.10
C PRO A 155 -21.84 -23.60 -11.07
N SER A 156 -22.90 -24.42 -11.12
CA SER A 156 -24.03 -24.36 -10.19
C SER A 156 -23.89 -25.32 -9.00
N ARG A 157 -23.14 -26.41 -9.17
CA ARG A 157 -22.88 -27.42 -8.14
C ARG A 157 -21.69 -27.01 -7.27
N PRO A 158 -21.69 -27.34 -5.97
CA PRO A 158 -20.52 -27.12 -5.13
C PRO A 158 -19.35 -28.01 -5.59
N LEU A 159 -18.13 -27.57 -5.29
CA LEU A 159 -16.89 -28.30 -5.59
C LEU A 159 -16.77 -29.62 -4.84
N LYS A 160 -17.42 -29.72 -3.66
CA LYS A 160 -17.46 -30.91 -2.81
C LYS A 160 -18.62 -30.84 -1.83
N VAL A 161 -19.07 -32.00 -1.37
CA VAL A 161 -19.99 -32.13 -0.24
C VAL A 161 -19.22 -31.83 1.05
N ALA A 162 -19.59 -30.78 1.76
CA ALA A 162 -18.94 -30.35 3.00
C ALA A 162 -19.92 -30.20 4.18
N ASP A 163 -21.16 -30.62 3.98
CA ASP A 163 -22.24 -30.62 4.97
C ASP A 163 -21.91 -31.52 6.15
N LYS A 164 -22.25 -31.06 7.35
CA LYS A 164 -22.38 -31.90 8.54
C LYS A 164 -23.72 -32.66 8.49
N PRO A 165 -23.86 -33.76 9.26
CA PRO A 165 -25.12 -34.48 9.34
C PRO A 165 -26.32 -33.58 9.64
N VAL A 166 -27.49 -33.95 9.11
CA VAL A 166 -28.76 -33.28 9.38
C VAL A 166 -28.99 -33.13 10.89
N GLY A 167 -29.46 -31.96 11.31
CA GLY A 167 -29.63 -31.62 12.73
C GLY A 167 -28.37 -31.05 13.40
N GLU A 168 -27.23 -30.98 12.72
CA GLU A 168 -26.04 -30.26 13.18
C GLU A 168 -25.93 -28.84 12.60
N TRP A 169 -25.16 -28.00 13.29
CA TRP A 169 -24.87 -26.63 12.86
C TRP A 169 -23.77 -26.61 11.81
N ASN A 170 -24.13 -26.12 10.63
CA ASN A 170 -23.22 -25.81 9.53
C ASN A 170 -22.91 -24.32 9.53
N THR A 171 -21.72 -23.95 9.04
CA THR A 171 -21.32 -22.54 8.89
C THR A 171 -21.00 -22.25 7.44
N PHE A 172 -21.67 -21.26 6.87
CA PHE A 172 -21.19 -20.62 5.66
C PHE A 172 -20.32 -19.41 5.98
N HIS A 173 -19.29 -19.26 5.17
CA HIS A 173 -18.57 -18.01 4.97
C HIS A 173 -18.67 -17.67 3.47
N ILE A 174 -19.42 -16.63 3.16
CA ILE A 174 -19.75 -16.16 1.82
C ILE A 174 -19.04 -14.84 1.56
N ILE A 175 -18.31 -14.73 0.45
CA ILE A 175 -17.67 -13.50 -0.01
C ILE A 175 -18.30 -13.12 -1.35
N MET A 176 -18.91 -11.94 -1.41
CA MET A 176 -19.51 -11.37 -2.62
C MET A 176 -18.77 -10.09 -3.02
N VAL A 177 -18.18 -10.10 -4.22
CA VAL A 177 -17.37 -9.01 -4.76
C VAL A 177 -17.74 -8.80 -6.23
N GLY A 178 -18.29 -7.63 -6.55
CA GLY A 178 -18.88 -7.37 -7.86
C GLY A 178 -19.98 -8.40 -8.16
N GLU A 179 -19.75 -9.22 -9.19
CA GLU A 179 -20.63 -10.35 -9.56
C GLU A 179 -20.09 -11.71 -9.07
N LYS A 180 -18.92 -11.73 -8.44
CA LYS A 180 -18.18 -12.94 -8.08
C LYS A 180 -18.49 -13.38 -6.66
N MET A 181 -18.62 -14.69 -6.49
CA MET A 181 -18.94 -15.36 -5.24
C MET A 181 -17.90 -16.43 -4.92
N THR A 182 -17.45 -16.42 -3.68
CA THR A 182 -16.68 -17.50 -3.06
C THR A 182 -17.43 -17.96 -1.82
N VAL A 183 -17.59 -19.28 -1.65
CA VAL A 183 -18.33 -19.87 -0.53
C VAL A 183 -17.47 -20.94 0.12
N TYR A 184 -17.29 -20.83 1.43
CA TYR A 184 -16.76 -21.89 2.28
C TYR A 184 -17.91 -22.45 3.12
N LEU A 185 -18.02 -23.78 3.17
CA LEU A 185 -18.92 -24.51 4.05
C LEU A 185 -18.07 -25.30 5.04
N ASN A 186 -18.22 -25.04 6.34
CA ASN A 186 -17.45 -25.70 7.40
C ASN A 186 -15.93 -25.65 7.15
N ASN A 187 -15.42 -24.47 6.79
CA ASN A 187 -14.02 -24.20 6.45
C ASN A 187 -13.50 -24.94 5.19
N GLN A 188 -14.40 -25.51 4.39
CA GLN A 188 -14.07 -26.15 3.12
C GLN A 188 -14.58 -25.30 1.96
N LEU A 189 -13.70 -24.96 1.01
CA LEU A 189 -14.07 -24.23 -0.20
C LEU A 189 -15.05 -25.06 -1.05
N VAL A 190 -16.25 -24.53 -1.30
CA VAL A 190 -17.31 -25.19 -2.09
C VAL A 190 -17.74 -24.39 -3.31
N VAL A 191 -17.47 -23.09 -3.38
CA VAL A 191 -17.59 -22.27 -4.59
C VAL A 191 -16.37 -21.36 -4.65
N ASP A 192 -15.69 -21.32 -5.79
CA ASP A 192 -14.47 -20.52 -5.96
C ASP A 192 -14.68 -19.48 -7.06
N ASN A 193 -14.69 -18.20 -6.67
CA ASN A 193 -14.67 -17.02 -7.54
C ASN A 193 -15.60 -17.13 -8.78
N THR A 194 -16.82 -17.62 -8.56
CA THR A 194 -17.78 -17.94 -9.61
C THR A 194 -18.75 -16.78 -9.80
N VAL A 195 -19.12 -16.45 -11.04
CA VAL A 195 -20.15 -15.41 -11.28
C VAL A 195 -21.49 -15.91 -10.75
N LEU A 196 -22.14 -15.11 -9.93
CA LEU A 196 -23.54 -15.31 -9.59
C LEU A 196 -24.41 -14.66 -10.67
N GLU A 197 -25.17 -15.49 -11.37
CA GLU A 197 -26.08 -15.00 -12.39
C GLU A 197 -27.26 -14.26 -11.77
N ASN A 198 -27.68 -13.19 -12.44
CA ASN A 198 -28.93 -12.52 -12.11
C ASN A 198 -30.11 -13.45 -12.48
N TYR A 199 -30.69 -14.10 -11.48
CA TYR A 199 -31.80 -15.03 -11.66
C TYR A 199 -33.00 -14.38 -12.36
N TRP A 200 -33.31 -13.14 -11.95
CA TRP A 200 -34.53 -12.42 -12.33
C TRP A 200 -34.40 -11.76 -13.70
N GLU A 201 -33.19 -11.32 -14.06
CA GLU A 201 -32.87 -10.65 -15.33
C GLU A 201 -31.60 -11.26 -15.93
N ARG A 202 -31.73 -12.45 -16.54
CA ARG A 202 -30.61 -13.32 -16.98
C ARG A 202 -29.64 -12.69 -17.97
N ASP A 203 -30.08 -11.66 -18.68
CA ASP A 203 -29.31 -10.87 -19.64
C ASP A 203 -28.50 -9.74 -18.97
N LYS A 204 -28.68 -9.50 -17.67
CA LYS A 204 -28.02 -8.45 -16.91
C LYS A 204 -27.06 -9.00 -15.84
N PRO A 205 -26.06 -8.20 -15.42
CA PRO A 205 -25.32 -8.40 -14.18
C PRO A 205 -26.24 -8.59 -12.96
N ILE A 206 -25.71 -9.22 -11.91
CA ILE A 206 -26.34 -9.20 -10.58
C ILE A 206 -26.48 -7.75 -10.11
N TYR A 207 -27.49 -7.46 -9.28
CA TYR A 207 -27.68 -6.11 -8.76
C TYR A 207 -26.43 -5.63 -7.99
N PRO A 208 -26.04 -4.35 -8.12
CA PRO A 208 -24.85 -3.82 -7.45
C PRO A 208 -25.03 -3.75 -5.93
N ARG A 209 -26.29 -3.60 -5.47
CA ARG A 209 -26.67 -3.66 -4.05
C ARG A 209 -28.04 -4.32 -3.89
N GLY A 210 -28.29 -4.94 -2.74
CA GLY A 210 -29.62 -5.42 -2.36
C GLY A 210 -29.64 -6.14 -1.00
N SER A 211 -30.81 -6.63 -0.60
CA SER A 211 -30.99 -7.36 0.66
C SER A 211 -30.26 -8.71 0.71
N ILE A 212 -29.85 -9.11 1.91
CA ILE A 212 -29.50 -10.50 2.22
C ILE A 212 -30.78 -11.16 2.75
N GLU A 213 -31.12 -12.34 2.23
CA GLU A 213 -32.37 -13.01 2.57
C GLU A 213 -32.11 -14.45 3.02
N LEU A 214 -32.69 -14.82 4.16
CA LEU A 214 -32.73 -16.20 4.65
C LEU A 214 -34.01 -16.82 4.10
N GLN A 215 -33.84 -17.74 3.16
CA GLN A 215 -34.95 -18.30 2.40
C GLN A 215 -35.85 -19.15 3.29
N ASN A 216 -37.15 -19.08 3.06
CA ASN A 216 -38.09 -20.10 3.49
C ASN A 216 -38.09 -21.29 2.51
N HIS A 217 -38.40 -22.49 2.99
CA HIS A 217 -38.84 -23.57 2.09
C HIS A 217 -39.68 -24.63 2.81
N GLY A 218 -40.77 -24.21 3.46
CA GLY A 218 -41.81 -25.13 4.02
C GLY A 218 -41.40 -25.99 5.23
N ASN A 219 -40.11 -26.14 5.49
CA ASN A 219 -39.55 -26.88 6.61
C ASN A 219 -39.11 -25.95 7.74
N THR A 220 -38.95 -26.48 8.95
CA THR A 220 -38.35 -25.73 10.06
C THR A 220 -36.88 -25.46 9.77
N LEU A 221 -36.44 -24.21 9.95
CA LEU A 221 -35.07 -23.77 9.71
C LEU A 221 -34.54 -23.03 10.92
N TYR A 222 -33.24 -23.15 11.16
CA TYR A 222 -32.58 -22.55 12.30
C TYR A 222 -31.35 -21.76 11.82
N PHE A 223 -31.24 -20.50 12.25
CA PHE A 223 -30.09 -19.65 11.95
C PHE A 223 -29.57 -18.96 13.21
N LYS A 224 -28.26 -18.77 13.30
CA LYS A 224 -27.63 -17.90 14.30
C LYS A 224 -26.32 -17.36 13.74
N ASN A 225 -25.63 -16.51 14.50
CA ASN A 225 -24.30 -16.03 14.13
C ASN A 225 -24.27 -15.41 12.72
N VAL A 226 -25.32 -14.62 12.40
CA VAL A 226 -25.45 -13.97 11.08
C VAL A 226 -24.72 -12.64 11.11
N TYR A 227 -23.53 -12.60 10.51
CA TYR A 227 -22.61 -11.47 10.60
C TYR A 227 -22.21 -10.98 9.22
N VAL A 228 -22.23 -9.67 9.00
CA VAL A 228 -21.88 -9.06 7.72
C VAL A 228 -20.78 -8.02 7.88
N ARG A 229 -19.84 -7.98 6.94
CA ARG A 229 -18.83 -6.93 6.80
C ARG A 229 -18.88 -6.38 5.37
N GLU A 230 -19.23 -5.11 5.21
CA GLU A 230 -19.16 -4.46 3.90
C GLU A 230 -17.70 -4.31 3.46
N ILE A 231 -17.44 -4.63 2.19
CA ILE A 231 -16.15 -4.46 1.52
C ILE A 231 -16.21 -3.11 0.79
N PRO A 232 -15.40 -2.11 1.17
CA PRO A 232 -15.46 -0.79 0.55
C PRO A 232 -15.14 -0.86 -0.94
N ALA A 233 -15.87 -0.13 -1.79
CA ALA A 233 -15.65 -0.07 -3.23
C ALA A 233 -14.22 0.35 -3.64
N THR A 234 -13.47 0.97 -2.73
CA THR A 234 -12.04 1.30 -2.90
C THR A 234 -11.10 0.10 -2.88
N SER A 235 -11.55 -1.07 -2.42
CA SER A 235 -10.72 -2.28 -2.30
C SER A 235 -10.74 -3.20 -3.54
N LEU A 236 -11.42 -2.80 -4.62
CA LEU A 236 -11.79 -3.73 -5.71
C LEU A 236 -11.47 -3.27 -7.14
N LEU A 237 -10.57 -2.31 -7.27
CA LEU A 237 -9.98 -2.02 -8.56
C LEU A 237 -8.75 -2.90 -8.74
N ARG A 238 -9.00 -4.18 -9.01
CA ARG A 238 -7.99 -5.10 -9.52
C ARG A 238 -8.63 -6.17 -10.39
N GLU A 239 -8.32 -6.15 -11.69
CA GLU A 239 -8.23 -7.42 -12.40
C GLU A 239 -7.04 -8.20 -11.81
N PRO A 240 -7.21 -9.46 -11.40
CA PRO A 240 -6.12 -10.23 -10.82
C PRO A 240 -5.12 -10.61 -11.91
N ALA A 241 -4.07 -9.79 -12.08
CA ALA A 241 -2.81 -10.27 -12.60
C ALA A 241 -2.15 -11.16 -11.54
N GLY A 242 -2.57 -12.42 -11.45
CA GLY A 242 -2.00 -13.43 -10.55
C GLY A 242 -2.86 -13.71 -9.32
N SER A 243 -3.51 -14.87 -9.32
CA SER A 243 -4.16 -15.50 -8.17
C SER A 243 -3.10 -16.11 -7.23
N SER A 244 -2.42 -15.28 -6.44
CA SER A 244 -1.58 -15.76 -5.33
C SER A 244 -2.06 -15.16 -4.00
N ILE A 245 -1.92 -15.96 -2.93
CA ILE A 245 -2.14 -15.56 -1.53
C ILE A 245 -1.39 -14.25 -1.18
N ASP A 246 -0.28 -13.97 -1.88
CA ASP A 246 0.53 -12.77 -1.67
C ASP A 246 -0.22 -11.48 -2.01
N HIS A 247 -1.15 -11.49 -2.97
CA HIS A 247 -1.87 -10.28 -3.34
C HIS A 247 -2.96 -9.87 -2.35
N ALA A 248 -3.66 -10.82 -1.73
CA ALA A 248 -4.63 -10.52 -0.68
C ALA A 248 -3.93 -10.02 0.60
N ARG A 249 -2.72 -10.54 0.88
CA ARG A 249 -1.88 -10.12 2.00
C ARG A 249 -1.37 -8.68 1.83
N MET A 250 -0.85 -8.33 0.65
CA MET A 250 -0.26 -7.01 0.39
C MET A 250 -1.29 -5.89 0.22
N GLY A 251 -2.54 -6.21 -0.14
CA GLY A 251 -3.55 -5.22 -0.53
C GLY A 251 -3.81 -4.12 0.51
N TRP A 252 -4.02 -4.49 1.80
CA TRP A 252 -4.25 -3.48 2.84
C TRP A 252 -3.06 -2.52 3.01
N TRP A 253 -1.85 -3.04 2.84
CA TRP A 253 -0.62 -2.29 3.03
C TRP A 253 -0.38 -1.36 1.85
N GLU A 254 -0.61 -1.83 0.62
CA GLU A 254 -0.58 -0.97 -0.57
C GLU A 254 -1.63 0.14 -0.48
N ASP A 255 -2.80 -0.12 0.12
CA ASP A 255 -3.83 0.90 0.33
C ASP A 255 -3.50 1.89 1.45
N ALA A 256 -2.71 1.47 2.43
CA ALA A 256 -2.41 2.24 3.63
C ALA A 256 -1.59 3.51 3.34
N ARG A 257 -0.61 3.43 2.45
CA ARG A 257 0.28 4.52 1.94
C ARG A 257 1.09 5.33 2.96
N PHE A 258 0.64 5.46 4.21
CA PHE A 258 1.26 6.32 5.22
C PHE A 258 1.21 5.67 6.61
N GLY A 259 2.38 5.50 7.24
CA GLY A 259 2.55 4.90 8.56
C GLY A 259 3.42 5.75 9.49
N MET A 260 3.40 5.43 10.78
CA MET A 260 4.29 6.01 11.80
C MET A 260 5.41 5.04 12.13
N PHE A 261 6.65 5.53 12.10
CA PHE A 261 7.78 4.84 12.73
C PHE A 261 8.00 5.41 14.13
N ILE A 262 8.33 4.56 15.09
CA ILE A 262 8.70 4.96 16.44
C ILE A 262 10.04 4.31 16.80
N HIS A 263 11.07 5.13 16.97
CA HIS A 263 12.35 4.71 17.54
C HIS A 263 12.43 5.13 19.00
N TRP A 264 12.27 4.15 19.88
CA TRP A 264 12.32 4.34 21.31
C TRP A 264 13.08 3.22 22.02
N GLY A 265 13.85 3.57 23.04
CA GLY A 265 14.75 2.67 23.75
C GLY A 265 15.62 3.45 24.73
N LEU A 266 16.62 2.79 25.31
CA LEU A 266 17.47 3.41 26.35
C LEU A 266 18.24 4.62 25.85
N TYR A 267 18.53 4.69 24.54
CA TYR A 267 19.20 5.83 23.91
C TYR A 267 18.43 7.15 24.07
N ALA A 268 17.12 7.11 24.37
CA ALA A 268 16.34 8.30 24.69
C ALA A 268 16.73 8.97 26.01
N ILE A 269 17.42 8.25 26.92
CA ILE A 269 17.93 8.79 28.21
C ILE A 269 19.10 9.76 27.97
N PRO A 270 20.23 9.33 27.37
CA PRO A 270 21.33 10.24 27.06
C PRO A 270 21.00 11.22 25.94
N ALA A 271 20.05 10.86 25.05
CA ALA A 271 19.53 11.73 24.00
C ALA A 271 20.63 12.42 23.15
N GLY A 272 21.64 11.64 22.74
CA GLY A 272 22.79 12.13 21.97
C GLY A 272 23.94 12.73 22.79
N VAL A 273 23.85 12.75 24.13
CA VAL A 273 24.89 13.26 25.02
C VAL A 273 25.40 12.16 25.95
N TRP A 274 26.71 11.93 25.95
CA TRP A 274 27.36 11.01 26.88
C TRP A 274 28.49 11.73 27.63
N GLU A 275 28.51 11.60 28.96
CA GLU A 275 29.53 12.22 29.83
C GLU A 275 29.74 13.72 29.58
N GLY A 276 28.64 14.46 29.38
CA GLY A 276 28.64 15.91 29.16
C GLY A 276 29.04 16.34 27.74
N LYS A 277 29.34 15.40 26.85
CA LYS A 277 29.67 15.67 25.44
C LYS A 277 28.50 15.29 24.52
N SER A 278 28.09 16.21 23.66
CA SER A 278 27.16 15.90 22.56
C SER A 278 27.90 15.20 21.43
N TYR A 279 27.30 14.13 20.92
CA TYR A 279 27.80 13.40 19.75
C TYR A 279 26.91 13.71 18.54
N PRO A 280 27.49 14.01 17.38
CA PRO A 280 26.72 14.25 16.17
C PRO A 280 26.15 12.92 15.62
N GLY A 281 25.12 13.04 14.79
CA GLY A 281 24.48 11.89 14.15
C GLY A 281 23.34 11.30 14.97
N ALA A 282 22.98 10.07 14.64
CA ALA A 282 21.76 9.46 15.15
C ALA A 282 21.90 9.01 16.61
N ALA A 283 20.97 9.45 17.48
CA ALA A 283 21.06 9.22 18.93
C ALA A 283 20.97 7.74 19.30
N GLU A 284 20.22 6.94 18.54
CA GLU A 284 20.10 5.50 18.74
C GLU A 284 21.39 4.72 18.42
N TRP A 285 22.36 5.37 17.78
CA TRP A 285 23.71 4.86 17.54
C TRP A 285 24.75 5.34 18.57
N LEU A 286 24.33 6.03 19.63
CA LEU A 286 25.25 6.64 20.59
C LEU A 286 26.25 5.65 21.20
N MET A 287 25.82 4.41 21.48
CA MET A 287 26.70 3.35 21.99
C MET A 287 27.91 3.11 21.07
N GLU A 288 27.69 3.06 19.76
CA GLU A 288 28.74 2.88 18.76
C GLU A 288 29.53 4.17 18.51
N THR A 289 28.87 5.31 18.38
CA THR A 289 29.50 6.61 18.08
C THR A 289 30.39 7.11 19.21
N ALA A 290 29.94 6.94 20.45
CA ALA A 290 30.69 7.31 21.65
C ALA A 290 31.58 6.18 22.19
N LYS A 291 31.61 5.00 21.53
CA LYS A 291 32.41 3.82 21.93
C LYS A 291 32.14 3.38 23.37
N ILE A 292 30.86 3.41 23.76
CA ILE A 292 30.40 3.01 25.09
C ILE A 292 30.40 1.48 25.16
N THR A 293 31.00 0.90 26.20
CA THR A 293 30.99 -0.55 26.38
C THR A 293 29.58 -1.04 26.74
N PRO A 294 29.19 -2.27 26.37
CA PRO A 294 27.88 -2.82 26.72
C PRO A 294 27.55 -2.72 28.21
N GLY A 295 28.51 -3.08 29.08
CA GLY A 295 28.33 -3.01 30.53
C GLY A 295 28.31 -1.59 31.11
N ALA A 296 28.82 -0.58 30.39
CA ALA A 296 28.64 0.83 30.79
C ALA A 296 27.27 1.35 30.36
N TYR A 297 26.83 1.00 29.15
CA TYR A 297 25.53 1.39 28.62
C TYR A 297 24.37 0.74 29.40
N GLU A 298 24.48 -0.55 29.73
CA GLU A 298 23.49 -1.31 30.52
C GLU A 298 23.12 -0.63 31.86
N LYS A 299 24.06 0.12 32.46
CA LYS A 299 23.83 0.84 33.73
C LYS A 299 22.81 1.98 33.63
N ILE A 300 22.41 2.40 32.43
CA ILE A 300 21.38 3.43 32.26
C ILE A 300 19.96 2.85 32.30
N ALA A 301 19.79 1.54 32.12
CA ALA A 301 18.47 0.89 32.10
C ALA A 301 17.61 1.18 33.34
N PRO A 302 18.16 1.21 34.58
CA PRO A 302 17.39 1.62 35.76
C PRO A 302 16.84 3.06 35.71
N GLY A 303 17.41 3.93 34.86
CA GLY A 303 16.92 5.28 34.61
C GLY A 303 15.76 5.37 33.62
N PHE A 304 15.44 4.28 32.91
CA PHE A 304 14.31 4.23 31.98
C PHE A 304 12.99 4.06 32.76
N ASN A 305 12.33 5.17 33.05
CA ASN A 305 11.04 5.16 33.75
C ASN A 305 10.03 6.12 33.10
N PRO A 306 9.45 5.75 31.96
CA PRO A 306 8.61 6.65 31.16
C PRO A 306 7.20 6.83 31.74
N VAL A 307 7.11 7.50 32.89
CA VAL A 307 5.85 7.72 33.63
C VAL A 307 4.79 8.51 32.85
N LYS A 308 5.17 9.21 31.77
CA LYS A 308 4.24 9.94 30.90
C LYS A 308 3.82 9.15 29.66
N PHE A 309 4.34 7.92 29.47
CA PHE A 309 3.94 7.05 28.36
C PHE A 309 2.46 6.68 28.45
N ASN A 310 1.76 6.90 27.34
CA ASN A 310 0.37 6.54 27.12
C ASN A 310 0.19 6.01 25.70
N ALA A 311 -0.03 4.70 25.58
CA ALA A 311 -0.24 4.03 24.30
C ALA A 311 -1.45 4.58 23.53
N ASP A 312 -2.57 4.86 24.21
CA ASP A 312 -3.76 5.40 23.54
C ASP A 312 -3.49 6.78 22.94
N GLU A 313 -2.70 7.64 23.60
CA GLU A 313 -2.39 8.95 23.03
C GLU A 313 -1.47 8.85 21.81
N TRP A 314 -0.47 7.97 21.84
CA TRP A 314 0.40 7.76 20.67
C TRP A 314 -0.39 7.23 19.47
N VAL A 315 -1.27 6.25 19.69
CA VAL A 315 -2.10 5.68 18.62
C VAL A 315 -3.12 6.71 18.10
N ARG A 316 -3.74 7.50 18.98
CA ARG A 316 -4.63 8.59 18.57
C ARG A 316 -3.90 9.68 17.80
N LEU A 317 -2.67 10.01 18.18
CA LEU A 317 -1.85 10.93 17.40
C LEU A 317 -1.61 10.40 15.99
N ALA A 318 -1.22 9.13 15.84
CA ALA A 318 -1.05 8.50 14.52
C ALA A 318 -2.33 8.56 13.69
N LYS A 319 -3.48 8.25 14.32
CA LYS A 319 -4.80 8.33 13.68
C LYS A 319 -5.16 9.75 13.25
N ARG A 320 -4.97 10.76 14.11
CA ARG A 320 -5.18 12.18 13.78
C ARG A 320 -4.25 12.64 12.65
N ALA A 321 -3.04 12.11 12.59
CA ALA A 321 -2.08 12.37 11.52
C ALA A 321 -2.46 11.71 10.18
N GLY A 322 -3.48 10.85 10.16
CA GLY A 322 -3.90 10.08 8.98
C GLY A 322 -3.07 8.81 8.75
N GLN A 323 -2.18 8.43 9.65
CA GLN A 323 -1.40 7.19 9.50
C GLN A 323 -2.31 5.97 9.70
N LYS A 324 -2.05 4.90 8.96
CA LYS A 324 -2.87 3.67 8.98
C LYS A 324 -2.23 2.51 9.74
N TYR A 325 -0.93 2.62 10.01
CA TYR A 325 -0.16 1.62 10.74
C TYR A 325 0.97 2.27 11.54
N ILE A 326 1.43 1.58 12.58
CA ILE A 326 2.56 1.98 13.42
C ILE A 326 3.60 0.86 13.38
N VAL A 327 4.87 1.23 13.17
CA VAL A 327 6.04 0.36 13.32
C VAL A 327 6.84 0.88 14.50
N ILE A 328 7.03 0.08 15.55
CA ILE A 328 7.84 0.46 16.73
C ILE A 328 9.02 -0.48 16.93
N THR A 329 10.16 0.07 17.35
CA THR A 329 11.35 -0.69 17.75
C THR A 329 11.08 -1.60 18.94
N SER A 330 10.74 -2.87 18.69
CA SER A 330 10.64 -3.89 19.75
C SER A 330 11.97 -4.10 20.47
N LYS A 331 13.05 -4.06 19.69
CA LYS A 331 14.45 -4.09 20.09
C LYS A 331 15.28 -3.39 19.02
N HIS A 332 16.11 -2.43 19.41
CA HIS A 332 17.09 -1.78 18.52
C HIS A 332 18.47 -2.45 18.65
N HIS A 333 19.48 -1.93 17.96
CA HIS A 333 20.85 -2.46 17.99
C HIS A 333 21.48 -2.51 19.39
N ASP A 334 21.04 -1.64 20.32
CA ASP A 334 21.53 -1.65 21.71
C ASP A 334 21.08 -2.88 22.51
N GLY A 335 20.20 -3.71 21.96
CA GLY A 335 19.76 -4.99 22.52
C GLY A 335 18.63 -4.89 23.54
N PHE A 336 18.22 -3.67 23.92
CA PHE A 336 17.18 -3.48 24.93
C PHE A 336 15.78 -3.75 24.36
N SER A 337 15.03 -4.65 24.99
CA SER A 337 13.69 -5.03 24.53
C SER A 337 12.58 -4.22 25.23
N LEU A 338 11.63 -3.70 24.46
CA LEU A 338 10.46 -2.95 24.97
C LEU A 338 9.30 -3.85 25.41
N PHE A 339 9.54 -5.16 25.52
CA PHE A 339 8.56 -6.18 25.91
C PHE A 339 9.18 -7.18 26.88
N ASP A 340 8.33 -7.97 27.54
CA ASP A 340 8.74 -9.05 28.45
C ASP A 340 9.34 -10.24 27.67
N SER A 341 10.66 -10.31 27.55
CA SER A 341 11.35 -11.29 26.73
C SER A 341 11.89 -12.42 27.60
N LYS A 342 11.40 -13.65 27.43
CA LYS A 342 11.91 -14.80 28.20
C LYS A 342 13.35 -15.20 27.88
N PHE A 343 13.93 -14.59 26.85
CA PHE A 343 15.28 -14.90 26.34
C PHE A 343 16.31 -13.81 26.65
N SER A 344 15.94 -12.76 27.38
CA SER A 344 16.87 -11.71 27.82
C SER A 344 16.31 -10.97 29.02
N SER A 345 17.07 -10.84 30.11
CA SER A 345 16.71 -9.97 31.23
C SER A 345 17.00 -8.49 30.97
N TYR A 346 17.54 -8.16 29.78
CA TYR A 346 17.82 -6.79 29.35
C TYR A 346 16.61 -6.23 28.60
N ASP A 347 15.51 -6.09 29.35
CA ASP A 347 14.23 -5.62 28.84
C ASP A 347 13.52 -4.67 29.83
N VAL A 348 12.40 -4.10 29.38
CA VAL A 348 11.61 -3.15 30.17
C VAL A 348 11.05 -3.75 31.46
N MET A 349 10.76 -5.05 31.49
CA MET A 349 10.17 -5.73 32.64
C MET A 349 11.20 -6.11 33.69
N ASP A 350 12.43 -6.42 33.31
CA ASP A 350 13.46 -6.89 34.23
C ASP A 350 14.44 -5.79 34.61
N ALA A 351 14.94 -5.02 33.63
CA ALA A 351 16.04 -4.08 33.84
C ALA A 351 15.62 -2.67 34.28
N THR A 352 14.32 -2.36 34.30
CA THR A 352 13.80 -1.00 34.57
C THR A 352 12.77 -0.96 35.70
N PRO A 353 12.54 0.19 36.36
CA PRO A 353 11.46 0.35 37.33
C PRO A 353 10.06 0.50 36.69
N PHE A 354 9.96 0.61 35.36
CA PHE A 354 8.68 0.88 34.68
C PHE A 354 7.71 -0.31 34.72
N LYS A 355 8.23 -1.53 34.55
CA LYS A 355 7.50 -2.81 34.73
C LYS A 355 6.16 -2.90 33.97
N ARG A 356 6.07 -2.25 32.80
CA ARG A 356 4.91 -2.26 31.89
C ARG A 356 5.37 -2.71 30.51
N ASP A 357 4.61 -3.63 29.92
CA ASP A 357 4.85 -4.13 28.56
C ASP A 357 4.33 -3.11 27.53
N ILE A 358 5.25 -2.29 27.02
CA ILE A 358 4.97 -1.20 26.08
C ILE A 358 4.37 -1.74 24.78
N MET A 359 4.92 -2.86 24.29
CA MET A 359 4.50 -3.49 23.04
C MET A 359 3.06 -4.01 23.13
N LYS A 360 2.69 -4.62 24.26
CA LYS A 360 1.32 -5.05 24.53
C LYS A 360 0.35 -3.88 24.62
N GLU A 361 0.69 -2.83 25.37
CA GLU A 361 -0.17 -1.66 25.50
C GLU A 361 -0.44 -0.99 24.14
N LEU A 362 0.58 -0.89 23.27
CA LEU A 362 0.42 -0.37 21.91
C LEU A 362 -0.40 -1.27 21.01
N ALA A 363 -0.18 -2.60 21.04
CA ALA A 363 -0.99 -3.53 20.26
C ALA A 363 -2.49 -3.43 20.61
N GLU A 364 -2.80 -3.35 21.91
CA GLU A 364 -4.17 -3.19 22.39
C GLU A 364 -4.77 -1.83 22.00
N ALA A 365 -4.01 -0.74 22.09
CA ALA A 365 -4.45 0.59 21.67
C ALA A 365 -4.69 0.66 20.15
N CYS A 366 -3.79 0.10 19.35
CA CYS A 366 -3.93 -0.04 17.90
C CYS A 366 -5.21 -0.79 17.53
N LYS A 367 -5.48 -1.92 18.20
CA LYS A 367 -6.71 -2.70 18.01
C LYS A 367 -7.97 -1.89 18.35
N ARG A 368 -7.95 -1.08 19.42
CA ARG A 368 -9.10 -0.22 19.79
C ARG A 368 -9.36 0.88 18.76
N GLU A 369 -8.30 1.49 18.23
CA GLU A 369 -8.40 2.67 17.38
C GLU A 369 -8.48 2.36 15.87
N GLY A 370 -8.30 1.08 15.48
CA GLY A 370 -8.32 0.66 14.08
C GLY A 370 -7.04 1.00 13.32
N ILE A 371 -5.90 0.98 14.00
CA ILE A 371 -4.56 1.18 13.43
C ILE A 371 -3.86 -0.18 13.38
N THR A 372 -3.23 -0.52 12.25
CA THR A 372 -2.50 -1.78 12.14
C THR A 372 -1.18 -1.71 12.93
N MET A 373 -0.97 -2.65 13.84
CA MET A 373 0.25 -2.74 14.63
C MET A 373 1.34 -3.53 13.88
N CYS A 374 2.56 -2.99 13.85
CA CYS A 374 3.72 -3.58 13.20
C CYS A 374 4.97 -3.45 14.07
N TRP A 375 5.92 -4.37 13.93
CA TRP A 375 7.13 -4.41 14.75
C TRP A 375 8.37 -4.15 13.92
N TYR A 376 9.23 -3.26 14.42
CA TYR A 376 10.64 -3.27 14.05
C TYR A 376 11.40 -4.23 14.96
N HIS A 377 12.34 -4.99 14.42
CA HIS A 377 13.24 -5.81 15.22
C HIS A 377 14.66 -5.86 14.64
N SER A 378 15.65 -5.49 15.46
CA SER A 378 17.06 -5.56 15.09
C SER A 378 17.61 -6.99 15.15
N ILE A 379 18.20 -7.45 14.05
CA ILE A 379 19.00 -8.68 13.95
C ILE A 379 20.33 -8.48 14.68
N MET A 380 20.98 -7.34 14.45
CA MET A 380 22.19 -6.94 15.18
C MET A 380 21.87 -6.67 16.66
N ASP A 381 22.79 -7.06 17.54
CA ASP A 381 22.63 -6.85 18.99
C ASP A 381 24.00 -6.61 19.62
N TRP A 382 24.23 -5.38 20.08
CA TRP A 382 25.51 -4.97 20.68
C TRP A 382 25.67 -5.43 22.14
N HIS A 383 24.56 -5.79 22.79
CA HIS A 383 24.56 -6.23 24.19
C HIS A 383 24.86 -7.73 24.30
N HIS A 384 24.23 -8.55 23.46
CA HIS A 384 24.28 -10.00 23.62
C HIS A 384 25.68 -10.57 23.33
N PRO A 385 26.31 -11.30 24.29
CA PRO A 385 27.71 -11.72 24.17
C PRO A 385 27.96 -12.76 23.07
N ASP A 386 26.93 -13.47 22.63
CA ASP A 386 26.97 -14.43 21.52
C ASP A 386 26.59 -13.83 20.17
N ALA A 387 26.19 -12.55 20.07
CA ALA A 387 25.78 -11.91 18.81
C ALA A 387 26.97 -11.54 17.89
N LYS A 388 28.06 -12.30 17.96
CA LYS A 388 29.29 -12.08 17.18
C LYS A 388 30.11 -13.35 17.02
N GLY A 389 30.87 -13.41 15.93
CA GLY A 389 31.82 -14.49 15.64
C GLY A 389 31.18 -15.89 15.66
N GLU A 390 31.96 -16.90 16.06
CA GLU A 390 31.55 -18.31 16.02
C GLU A 390 30.36 -18.67 16.92
N ARG A 391 30.01 -17.82 17.89
CA ARG A 391 28.88 -18.05 18.79
C ARG A 391 27.55 -17.52 18.24
N PHE A 392 27.59 -16.80 17.13
CA PHE A 392 26.39 -16.22 16.51
C PHE A 392 25.24 -17.21 16.27
N PRO A 393 25.45 -18.48 15.88
CA PRO A 393 24.36 -19.44 15.76
C PRO A 393 23.51 -19.61 17.03
N LYS A 394 24.10 -19.45 18.23
CA LYS A 394 23.36 -19.48 19.50
C LYS A 394 22.47 -18.24 19.65
N TYR A 395 23.00 -17.07 19.34
CA TYR A 395 22.22 -15.84 19.35
C TYR A 395 21.14 -15.83 18.26
N ALA A 396 21.39 -16.40 17.08
CA ALA A 396 20.38 -16.53 16.04
C ALA A 396 19.16 -17.37 16.51
N GLU A 397 19.35 -18.31 17.43
CA GLU A 397 18.25 -19.02 18.09
C GLU A 397 17.47 -18.12 19.04
N VAL A 398 18.16 -17.31 19.86
CA VAL A 398 17.54 -16.29 20.72
C VAL A 398 16.70 -15.31 19.89
N LEU A 399 17.27 -14.76 18.80
CA LEU A 399 16.57 -13.89 17.85
C LEU A 399 15.29 -14.55 17.31
N ARG A 400 15.35 -15.79 16.82
CA ARG A 400 14.16 -16.51 16.33
C ARG A 400 13.12 -16.71 17.43
N ASN A 401 13.54 -16.93 18.67
CA ASN A 401 12.62 -17.11 19.79
C ASN A 401 11.97 -15.79 20.24
N GLN A 402 12.70 -14.67 20.24
CA GLN A 402 12.11 -13.33 20.45
C GLN A 402 11.10 -12.99 19.35
N VAL A 403 11.40 -13.31 18.09
CA VAL A 403 10.45 -13.12 16.98
C VAL A 403 9.20 -14.00 17.15
N LYS A 404 9.33 -15.23 17.68
CA LYS A 404 8.16 -16.04 18.04
C LYS A 404 7.30 -15.32 19.09
N GLU A 405 7.89 -14.80 20.16
CA GLU A 405 7.14 -14.07 21.20
C GLU A 405 6.36 -12.88 20.60
N LEU A 406 7.02 -12.10 19.73
CA LEU A 406 6.41 -10.96 19.05
C LEU A 406 5.23 -11.32 18.13
N LEU A 407 5.26 -12.51 17.53
CA LEU A 407 4.23 -12.99 16.62
C LEU A 407 3.18 -13.89 17.27
N THR A 408 3.33 -14.29 18.53
CA THR A 408 2.35 -15.14 19.23
C THR A 408 1.64 -14.44 20.38
N ASN A 409 2.25 -13.43 21.02
CA ASN A 409 1.74 -12.89 22.29
C ASN A 409 0.90 -11.61 22.14
N TYR A 410 0.98 -10.93 20.99
CA TYR A 410 0.46 -9.56 20.82
C TYR A 410 -0.69 -9.44 19.79
N GLY A 411 -1.24 -10.57 19.34
CA GLY A 411 -2.31 -10.61 18.33
C GLY A 411 -1.79 -10.50 16.89
N PRO A 412 -2.68 -10.21 15.92
CA PRO A 412 -2.30 -10.08 14.51
C PRO A 412 -1.36 -8.90 14.27
N ILE A 413 -0.24 -9.16 13.60
CA ILE A 413 0.80 -8.17 13.29
C ILE A 413 0.81 -7.92 11.79
N GLY A 414 0.80 -6.65 11.39
CA GLY A 414 0.79 -6.24 9.99
C GLY A 414 2.13 -6.45 9.30
N VAL A 415 3.21 -5.89 9.88
CA VAL A 415 4.56 -5.92 9.30
C VAL A 415 5.59 -6.33 10.36
N MET A 416 6.50 -7.25 10.00
CA MET A 416 7.78 -7.46 10.66
C MET A 416 8.87 -6.76 9.86
N TRP A 417 9.35 -5.64 10.40
CA TRP A 417 10.35 -4.77 9.80
C TRP A 417 11.71 -5.07 10.43
N PHE A 418 12.54 -5.86 9.75
CA PHE A 418 13.86 -6.22 10.24
C PHE A 418 14.91 -5.17 9.91
N ASP A 419 16.01 -5.18 10.67
CA ASP A 419 17.15 -4.32 10.44
C ASP A 419 18.44 -4.91 11.02
N GLY A 420 19.59 -4.31 10.74
CA GLY A 420 20.90 -4.79 11.23
C GLY A 420 21.40 -6.04 10.49
N GLU A 421 20.81 -6.33 9.34
CA GLU A 421 21.11 -7.51 8.53
C GLU A 421 22.49 -7.43 7.89
N TRP A 422 23.12 -6.24 7.83
CA TRP A 422 24.42 -6.02 7.19
C TRP A 422 25.61 -6.69 7.88
N ILE A 423 25.47 -7.11 9.15
CA ILE A 423 26.55 -7.78 9.89
C ILE A 423 27.06 -9.04 9.18
N GLY A 424 28.36 -9.36 9.31
CA GLY A 424 28.99 -10.45 8.57
C GLY A 424 28.46 -11.83 8.95
N GLU A 425 28.00 -11.98 10.20
CA GLU A 425 27.50 -13.23 10.76
C GLU A 425 26.09 -13.61 10.29
N TRP A 426 25.29 -12.64 9.85
CA TRP A 426 23.96 -12.89 9.29
C TRP A 426 24.08 -13.26 7.81
N THR A 427 23.36 -14.29 7.39
CA THR A 427 23.45 -14.83 6.02
C THR A 427 22.08 -14.89 5.36
N GLU A 428 22.04 -14.89 4.01
CA GLU A 428 20.79 -15.03 3.26
C GLU A 428 20.01 -16.31 3.63
N PRO A 429 20.63 -17.50 3.81
CA PRO A 429 19.91 -18.67 4.30
C PRO A 429 19.23 -18.45 5.66
N GLN A 430 19.89 -17.80 6.63
CA GLN A 430 19.27 -17.46 7.92
C GLN A 430 18.11 -16.48 7.76
N GLY A 431 18.24 -15.51 6.84
CA GLY A 431 17.15 -14.61 6.49
C GLY A 431 15.94 -15.33 5.89
N LYS A 432 16.16 -16.28 4.98
CA LYS A 432 15.10 -17.13 4.41
C LYS A 432 14.43 -18.01 5.47
N GLU A 433 15.20 -18.55 6.43
CA GLU A 433 14.66 -19.30 7.57
C GLU A 433 13.79 -18.42 8.48
N LEU A 434 14.26 -17.20 8.80
CA LEU A 434 13.51 -16.26 9.63
C LEU A 434 12.24 -15.77 8.94
N TYR A 435 12.32 -15.49 7.64
CA TYR A 435 11.15 -15.17 6.81
C TYR A 435 10.13 -16.30 6.85
N LYS A 436 10.55 -17.55 6.64
CA LYS A 436 9.68 -18.74 6.70
C LYS A 436 9.02 -18.87 8.07
N LEU A 437 9.78 -18.73 9.15
CA LEU A 437 9.26 -18.76 10.53
C LEU A 437 8.16 -17.71 10.74
N CYS A 438 8.38 -16.47 10.31
CA CYS A 438 7.38 -15.41 10.45
C CYS A 438 6.07 -15.78 9.72
N ARG A 439 6.19 -16.29 8.49
CA ARG A 439 5.03 -16.70 7.66
C ARG A 439 4.31 -17.93 8.21
N GLU A 440 5.02 -18.85 8.85
CA GLU A 440 4.43 -20.02 9.53
C GLU A 440 3.63 -19.61 10.77
N LEU A 441 4.11 -18.63 11.54
CA LEU A 441 3.44 -18.13 12.73
C LEU A 441 2.24 -17.24 12.38
N GLN A 442 2.38 -16.37 11.38
CA GLN A 442 1.32 -15.49 10.91
C GLN A 442 1.32 -15.42 9.37
N PRO A 443 0.48 -16.21 8.68
CA PRO A 443 0.38 -16.20 7.22
C PRO A 443 -0.09 -14.87 6.61
N GLY A 444 -0.53 -13.91 7.41
CA GLY A 444 -0.88 -12.56 6.99
C GLY A 444 0.24 -11.53 7.15
N VAL A 445 1.34 -11.86 7.85
CA VAL A 445 2.40 -10.88 8.16
C VAL A 445 3.22 -10.54 6.92
N ILE A 446 3.48 -9.25 6.72
CA ILE A 446 4.35 -8.72 5.67
C ILE A 446 5.75 -8.53 6.24
N ILE A 447 6.79 -8.83 5.48
CA ILE A 447 8.18 -8.80 5.95
C ILE A 447 9.02 -7.95 4.99
N ASN A 448 9.81 -7.01 5.51
CA ASN A 448 10.68 -6.21 4.65
C ASN A 448 11.87 -7.03 4.11
N ASN A 449 12.52 -6.53 3.06
CA ASN A 449 13.69 -7.19 2.47
C ASN A 449 14.98 -7.11 3.28
N ARG A 450 14.97 -6.45 4.44
CA ARG A 450 16.06 -6.48 5.43
C ARG A 450 16.05 -7.74 6.28
N VAL A 451 15.08 -8.65 6.12
CA VAL A 451 15.15 -9.97 6.77
C VAL A 451 16.36 -10.79 6.26
N GLY A 452 16.80 -10.55 5.02
CA GLY A 452 17.93 -11.20 4.37
C GLY A 452 18.95 -10.21 3.80
N LYS A 453 19.91 -10.70 3.02
CA LYS A 453 21.01 -9.97 2.37
C LYS A 453 20.69 -9.53 0.94
N GLY A 454 19.42 -9.58 0.54
CA GLY A 454 18.97 -9.28 -0.81
C GLY A 454 19.15 -7.85 -1.28
N ARG A 455 19.20 -6.90 -0.33
CA ARG A 455 19.31 -5.47 -0.63
C ARG A 455 20.75 -4.99 -0.73
N SER A 456 20.96 -3.87 -1.40
CA SER A 456 22.25 -3.16 -1.39
C SER A 456 22.07 -1.65 -1.32
N GLY A 457 22.84 -0.99 -0.45
CA GLY A 457 22.87 0.47 -0.31
C GLY A 457 21.55 1.06 0.19
N MET A 458 21.45 2.40 0.15
CA MET A 458 20.28 3.15 0.60
C MET A 458 19.08 2.99 -0.35
N ALA A 459 19.32 2.74 -1.64
CA ALA A 459 18.28 2.44 -2.63
C ALA A 459 17.42 1.23 -2.24
N GLY A 460 17.98 0.29 -1.46
CA GLY A 460 17.20 -0.62 -0.63
C GLY A 460 16.31 -1.64 -1.32
N MET A 461 16.53 -1.91 -2.61
CA MET A 461 15.74 -2.89 -3.37
C MET A 461 16.38 -4.29 -3.38
N SER A 462 15.53 -5.31 -3.38
CA SER A 462 15.95 -6.71 -3.43
C SER A 462 16.55 -7.08 -4.78
N LYS A 463 17.52 -7.99 -4.78
CA LYS A 463 18.08 -8.64 -5.97
C LYS A 463 17.61 -10.09 -6.04
N GLY A 464 17.23 -10.55 -7.23
CA GLY A 464 16.92 -11.96 -7.47
C GLY A 464 15.79 -12.50 -6.59
N ASP A 465 15.99 -13.70 -6.05
CA ASP A 465 15.04 -14.46 -5.23
C ASP A 465 15.26 -14.25 -3.71
N ALA A 466 15.79 -13.08 -3.32
CA ALA A 466 16.07 -12.79 -1.93
C ALA A 466 14.81 -12.65 -1.08
N ALA A 467 14.92 -12.96 0.22
CA ALA A 467 13.79 -12.90 1.14
C ALA A 467 13.23 -11.48 1.35
N GLY A 468 11.90 -11.39 1.56
CA GLY A 468 11.17 -10.17 1.85
C GLY A 468 10.13 -9.81 0.79
N ASP A 469 9.07 -9.15 1.22
CA ASP A 469 7.88 -8.80 0.43
C ASP A 469 7.96 -7.42 -0.21
N PHE A 470 8.79 -6.51 0.31
CA PHE A 470 8.93 -5.15 -0.19
C PHE A 470 10.33 -4.57 0.01
N GLY A 471 10.71 -3.64 -0.87
CA GLY A 471 11.96 -2.88 -0.81
C GLY A 471 11.91 -1.72 0.18
N THR A 472 13.06 -1.31 0.72
CA THR A 472 13.13 -0.28 1.77
C THR A 472 14.14 0.82 1.43
N PRO A 473 13.85 1.70 0.45
CA PRO A 473 14.68 2.88 0.14
C PRO A 473 14.66 3.87 1.33
N GLU A 474 15.63 3.74 2.21
CA GLU A 474 15.69 4.50 3.46
C GLU A 474 16.21 5.91 3.22
N GLN A 475 15.59 6.94 3.83
CA GLN A 475 15.92 8.36 3.63
C GLN A 475 15.85 8.83 2.17
N GLU A 476 15.24 8.02 1.29
CA GLU A 476 15.20 8.24 -0.15
C GLU A 476 13.81 7.91 -0.69
N ILE A 477 13.21 8.84 -1.44
CA ILE A 477 12.05 8.53 -2.28
C ILE A 477 12.60 8.33 -3.70
N PRO A 478 12.49 7.13 -4.29
CA PRO A 478 12.95 6.85 -5.64
C PRO A 478 12.40 7.88 -6.64
N GLY A 479 13.22 8.34 -7.60
CA GLY A 479 12.82 9.39 -8.54
C GLY A 479 11.57 9.04 -9.37
N THR A 480 11.49 7.79 -9.85
CA THR A 480 10.42 7.30 -10.74
C THR A 480 9.56 6.20 -10.12
N GLY A 481 9.80 5.85 -8.85
CA GLY A 481 9.25 4.63 -8.26
C GLY A 481 9.77 3.35 -8.92
N PHE A 482 9.17 2.23 -8.57
CA PHE A 482 9.49 0.91 -9.11
C PHE A 482 8.20 0.22 -9.59
N PRO A 483 7.82 0.34 -10.87
CA PRO A 483 6.61 -0.28 -11.39
C PRO A 483 6.55 -1.78 -11.09
N GLY A 484 5.44 -2.23 -10.48
CA GLY A 484 5.22 -3.64 -10.13
C GLY A 484 6.01 -4.15 -8.93
N VAL A 485 6.74 -3.29 -8.21
CA VAL A 485 7.50 -3.68 -7.02
C VAL A 485 6.99 -2.88 -5.82
N ALA A 486 6.62 -3.59 -4.74
CA ALA A 486 6.25 -2.97 -3.48
C ALA A 486 7.49 -2.38 -2.78
N TRP A 487 7.37 -1.16 -2.26
CA TRP A 487 8.44 -0.51 -1.49
C TRP A 487 7.91 0.50 -0.48
N GLU A 488 8.69 0.74 0.56
CA GLU A 488 8.39 1.71 1.62
C GLU A 488 9.61 2.54 1.95
N SER A 489 9.48 3.86 1.86
CA SER A 489 10.52 4.78 2.29
C SER A 489 10.24 5.20 3.72
N CYS A 490 11.19 4.90 4.61
CA CYS A 490 11.22 5.44 5.94
C CYS A 490 12.03 6.75 5.97
N MET A 491 11.52 7.76 6.67
CA MET A 491 12.19 9.05 6.82
C MET A 491 12.12 9.59 8.24
N THR A 492 13.19 10.24 8.67
CA THR A 492 13.23 11.02 9.91
C THR A 492 12.54 12.37 9.72
N MET A 493 11.94 12.89 10.78
CA MET A 493 11.37 14.25 10.76
C MET A 493 12.42 15.34 10.91
N ASN A 494 13.51 15.02 11.61
CA ASN A 494 14.75 15.78 11.75
C ASN A 494 15.91 14.95 11.19
N ASN A 495 17.10 14.97 11.78
CA ASN A 495 18.28 14.24 11.33
C ASN A 495 18.53 12.93 12.11
N THR A 496 17.67 12.56 13.07
CA THR A 496 17.83 11.35 13.89
C THR A 496 16.57 10.50 13.95
N TRP A 497 16.72 9.19 14.17
CA TRP A 497 15.59 8.30 14.42
C TRP A 497 15.18 8.34 15.90
N GLY A 498 16.12 8.04 16.80
CA GLY A 498 15.93 8.21 18.24
C GLY A 498 15.92 9.68 18.67
N PHE A 499 15.36 9.96 19.85
CA PHE A 499 15.32 11.31 20.42
C PHE A 499 16.75 11.86 20.64
N HIS A 500 17.04 13.01 20.03
CA HIS A 500 18.30 13.73 20.19
C HIS A 500 18.01 15.15 20.71
N GLN A 501 18.49 15.48 21.91
CA GLN A 501 18.09 16.71 22.59
C GLN A 501 18.59 18.00 21.91
N ASN A 502 19.66 17.92 21.11
CA ASN A 502 20.23 19.06 20.39
C ASN A 502 19.91 19.06 18.88
N ASP A 503 19.06 18.14 18.39
CA ASP A 503 18.66 18.16 16.97
C ASP A 503 17.33 18.89 16.80
N HIS A 504 17.41 20.08 16.21
CA HIS A 504 16.25 20.93 15.94
C HIS A 504 16.04 21.22 14.46
N ASP A 505 16.72 20.48 13.58
CA ASP A 505 16.63 20.65 12.13
C ASP A 505 15.41 19.91 11.56
N TRP A 506 14.23 20.39 11.97
CA TRP A 506 12.97 19.76 11.65
C TRP A 506 12.51 20.11 10.23
N LYS A 507 12.20 19.07 9.43
CA LYS A 507 11.54 19.22 8.12
C LYS A 507 10.26 20.05 8.24
N SER A 508 10.01 20.89 7.25
CA SER A 508 8.82 21.76 7.23
C SER A 508 7.54 20.95 6.96
N VAL A 509 6.38 21.46 7.38
CA VAL A 509 5.08 20.85 7.05
C VAL A 509 4.89 20.70 5.52
N PRO A 510 5.19 21.71 4.68
CA PRO A 510 5.16 21.54 3.23
C PRO A 510 6.01 20.37 2.73
N THR A 511 7.24 20.25 3.23
CA THR A 511 8.14 19.14 2.88
C THR A 511 7.52 17.79 3.22
N LEU A 512 6.91 17.64 4.39
CA LEU A 512 6.30 16.38 4.81
C LEU A 512 5.07 16.03 3.98
N ILE A 513 4.20 16.99 3.68
CA ILE A 513 3.03 16.79 2.80
C ILE A 513 3.50 16.38 1.40
N HIS A 514 4.50 17.08 0.84
CA HIS A 514 5.09 16.72 -0.45
C HIS A 514 5.68 15.31 -0.42
N MET A 515 6.40 14.90 0.63
CA MET A 515 6.94 13.54 0.76
C MET A 515 5.85 12.46 0.75
N VAL A 516 4.70 12.69 1.42
CA VAL A 516 3.54 11.78 1.35
C VAL A 516 3.03 11.65 -0.09
N ILE A 517 2.84 12.79 -0.77
CA ILE A 517 2.33 12.85 -2.14
C ILE A 517 3.31 12.21 -3.13
N GLU A 518 4.60 12.56 -3.04
CA GLU A 518 5.68 12.00 -3.86
C GLU A 518 5.70 10.48 -3.77
N THR A 519 5.64 9.95 -2.54
CA THR A 519 5.69 8.51 -2.28
C THR A 519 4.47 7.81 -2.87
N ALA A 520 3.26 8.32 -2.60
CA ALA A 520 2.03 7.75 -3.15
C ALA A 520 1.98 7.83 -4.69
N SER A 521 2.41 8.94 -5.28
CA SER A 521 2.47 9.13 -6.75
C SER A 521 3.41 8.16 -7.46
N LYS A 522 4.30 7.50 -6.70
CA LYS A 522 5.27 6.51 -7.19
C LYS A 522 4.95 5.10 -6.71
N GLY A 523 3.76 4.90 -6.12
CA GLY A 523 3.22 3.60 -5.71
C GLY A 523 3.85 3.01 -4.46
N GLY A 524 4.62 3.79 -3.68
CA GLY A 524 5.23 3.34 -2.44
C GLY A 524 4.42 3.70 -1.20
N ASN A 525 4.91 3.24 -0.05
CA ASN A 525 4.45 3.65 1.28
C ASN A 525 5.46 4.58 1.96
N PHE A 526 4.96 5.56 2.70
CA PHE A 526 5.76 6.50 3.46
C PHE A 526 5.68 6.19 4.95
N LEU A 527 6.82 5.94 5.59
CA LEU A 527 6.91 5.61 7.01
C LEU A 527 7.66 6.71 7.76
N LEU A 528 6.91 7.62 8.38
CA LEU A 528 7.46 8.83 9.00
C LEU A 528 7.77 8.60 10.49
N ASN A 529 9.02 8.86 10.88
CA ASN A 529 9.50 8.59 12.23
C ASN A 529 9.20 9.68 13.26
N VAL A 530 8.95 9.25 14.49
CA VAL A 530 9.07 10.04 15.72
C VAL A 530 10.05 9.37 16.68
N GLY A 531 10.80 10.19 17.43
CA GLY A 531 11.69 9.75 18.51
C GLY A 531 11.18 10.24 19.86
N PRO A 532 10.46 9.41 20.65
CA PRO A 532 9.95 9.81 21.95
C PRO A 532 11.07 10.01 22.98
N THR A 533 10.84 10.93 23.92
CA THR A 533 11.73 11.20 25.07
C THR A 533 11.78 10.02 26.05
N ALA A 534 12.78 9.98 26.93
CA ALA A 534 12.87 8.95 28.00
C ALA A 534 11.67 8.93 28.96
N GLU A 535 10.89 10.02 29.03
CA GLU A 535 9.68 10.09 29.87
C GLU A 535 8.43 9.50 29.19
N GLY A 536 8.49 9.18 27.89
CA GLY A 536 7.35 8.67 27.12
C GLY A 536 6.54 9.74 26.38
N LEU A 537 7.09 10.95 26.23
CA LEU A 537 6.48 12.02 25.42
C LEU A 537 7.03 12.01 23.99
N ILE A 538 6.14 12.06 23.00
CA ILE A 538 6.50 12.43 21.63
C ILE A 538 6.79 13.95 21.62
N PRO A 539 7.91 14.42 21.05
CA PRO A 539 8.26 15.84 21.03
C PRO A 539 7.14 16.71 20.47
N PRO A 540 6.82 17.88 21.07
CA PRO A 540 5.77 18.77 20.59
C PRO A 540 5.93 19.18 19.12
N GLU A 541 7.17 19.34 18.66
CA GLU A 541 7.51 19.66 17.27
C GLU A 541 7.07 18.56 16.30
N SER A 542 7.14 17.30 16.74
CA SER A 542 6.63 16.15 15.99
C SER A 542 5.10 16.13 15.99
N VAL A 543 4.47 16.37 17.14
CA VAL A 543 3.00 16.43 17.27
C VAL A 543 2.42 17.49 16.32
N GLN A 544 2.95 18.73 16.36
CA GLN A 544 2.46 19.83 15.53
C GLN A 544 2.53 19.53 14.04
N ARG A 545 3.60 18.88 13.58
CA ARG A 545 3.79 18.52 12.16
C ARG A 545 2.85 17.40 11.75
N LEU A 546 2.72 16.37 12.58
CA LEU A 546 1.80 15.26 12.34
C LEU A 546 0.34 15.74 12.27
N GLU A 547 -0.06 16.63 13.18
CA GLU A 547 -1.40 17.21 13.16
C GLU A 547 -1.64 18.10 11.93
N ALA A 548 -0.64 18.86 11.49
CA ALA A 548 -0.74 19.66 10.27
C ALA A 548 -0.84 18.79 9.00
N VAL A 549 -0.08 17.70 8.92
CA VAL A 549 -0.20 16.69 7.84
C VAL A 549 -1.59 16.03 7.89
N GLY A 550 -2.05 15.65 9.08
CA GLY A 550 -3.37 15.08 9.32
C GLY A 550 -4.50 15.97 8.82
N LYS A 551 -4.45 17.27 9.15
CA LYS A 551 -5.43 18.26 8.69
C LYS A 551 -5.49 18.36 7.16
N TRP A 552 -4.37 18.26 6.47
CA TRP A 552 -4.36 18.21 5.00
C TRP A 552 -4.98 16.91 4.47
N LEU A 553 -4.71 15.77 5.12
CA LEU A 553 -5.25 14.45 4.77
C LEU A 553 -6.74 14.29 5.11
N GLU A 554 -7.30 15.03 6.07
CA GLU A 554 -8.75 15.04 6.33
C GLU A 554 -9.54 15.50 5.09
N VAL A 555 -9.00 16.47 4.35
CA VAL A 555 -9.60 16.97 3.10
C VAL A 555 -9.16 16.14 1.90
N ASN A 556 -7.87 15.82 1.82
CA ASN A 556 -7.27 15.30 0.60
C ASN A 556 -6.95 13.79 0.65
N GLY A 557 -7.28 13.09 1.73
CA GLY A 557 -6.89 11.69 1.95
C GLY A 557 -7.37 10.72 0.88
N GLU A 558 -8.50 11.01 0.21
CA GLU A 558 -8.98 10.22 -0.94
C GLU A 558 -7.93 10.14 -2.08
N SER A 559 -7.11 11.20 -2.23
CA SER A 559 -6.06 11.27 -3.23
C SER A 559 -4.76 10.55 -2.83
N ILE A 560 -4.69 9.96 -1.63
CA ILE A 560 -3.51 9.25 -1.13
C ILE A 560 -3.85 7.77 -0.93
N TYR A 561 -4.73 7.45 0.02
CA TYR A 561 -5.03 6.06 0.39
C TYR A 561 -5.62 5.29 -0.79
N GLY A 562 -5.34 4.01 -0.95
CA GLY A 562 -5.90 3.18 -2.03
C GLY A 562 -5.73 3.74 -3.45
N THR A 563 -4.75 4.61 -3.66
CA THR A 563 -4.37 5.09 -5.00
C THR A 563 -3.22 4.26 -5.55
N ARG A 564 -3.02 4.33 -6.87
CA ARG A 564 -1.91 3.77 -7.62
C ARG A 564 -0.95 4.88 -8.05
N ALA A 565 0.23 4.47 -8.51
CA ALA A 565 1.22 5.35 -9.10
C ALA A 565 0.64 6.22 -10.24
N SER A 566 1.30 7.34 -10.49
CA SER A 566 1.03 8.26 -11.58
C SER A 566 1.09 7.54 -12.93
N PRO A 567 0.11 7.74 -13.84
CA PRO A 567 0.25 7.32 -15.23
C PRO A 567 1.15 8.29 -16.02
N PHE A 568 1.48 9.45 -15.46
CA PHE A 568 2.38 10.43 -16.05
C PHE A 568 3.80 10.20 -15.54
N LYS A 569 4.76 10.21 -16.47
CA LYS A 569 6.19 10.16 -16.15
C LYS A 569 6.64 11.38 -15.33
N LYS A 570 6.18 12.58 -15.70
CA LYS A 570 6.54 13.83 -15.02
C LYS A 570 5.47 14.90 -15.24
N LEU A 571 5.27 15.75 -14.23
CA LEU A 571 4.36 16.90 -14.27
C LEU A 571 5.08 18.11 -13.69
N VAL A 572 5.13 19.21 -14.45
CA VAL A 572 5.92 20.40 -14.09
C VAL A 572 5.41 21.13 -12.85
N TRP A 573 4.12 20.97 -12.55
CA TRP A 573 3.42 21.73 -11.51
C TRP A 573 3.18 20.91 -10.24
N GLY A 574 3.54 19.63 -10.21
CA GLY A 574 3.28 18.77 -9.06
C GLY A 574 3.26 17.27 -9.40
N ARG A 575 2.31 16.53 -8.84
CA ARG A 575 2.24 15.06 -8.94
C ARG A 575 0.84 14.56 -9.26
N CYS A 576 0.74 13.29 -9.64
CA CYS A 576 -0.54 12.63 -9.86
C CYS A 576 -0.57 11.30 -9.11
N THR A 577 -1.70 11.01 -8.47
CA THR A 577 -2.06 9.64 -8.06
C THR A 577 -3.28 9.21 -8.86
N SER A 578 -3.49 7.92 -9.01
CA SER A 578 -4.59 7.40 -9.84
C SER A 578 -5.45 6.38 -9.10
N ARG A 579 -6.71 6.33 -9.48
CA ARG A 579 -7.60 5.20 -9.25
C ARG A 579 -8.36 4.95 -10.56
N PRO A 580 -8.91 3.75 -10.81
CA PRO A 580 -9.70 3.61 -12.02
C PRO A 580 -10.87 4.58 -12.07
N GLY A 581 -11.02 5.22 -13.23
CA GLY A 581 -11.96 6.32 -13.45
C GLY A 581 -11.55 7.67 -12.86
N ARG A 582 -10.46 7.79 -12.09
CA ARG A 582 -10.06 9.06 -11.43
C ARG A 582 -8.57 9.34 -11.45
N LEU A 583 -8.21 10.58 -11.76
CA LEU A 583 -6.88 11.12 -11.54
C LEU A 583 -6.94 12.21 -10.47
N TYR A 584 -6.02 12.18 -9.52
CA TYR A 584 -5.87 13.22 -8.51
C TYR A 584 -4.58 13.98 -8.80
N LEU A 585 -4.73 15.23 -9.21
CA LEU A 585 -3.66 16.14 -9.58
C LEU A 585 -3.27 16.97 -8.37
N HIS A 586 -2.13 16.66 -7.77
CA HIS A 586 -1.57 17.36 -6.61
C HIS A 586 -0.73 18.53 -7.10
N VAL A 587 -1.28 19.74 -7.03
CA VAL A 587 -0.66 20.94 -7.60
C VAL A 587 0.15 21.68 -6.55
N PHE A 588 1.48 21.65 -6.70
CA PHE A 588 2.44 22.37 -5.85
C PHE A 588 2.67 23.79 -6.39
N ASP A 589 2.88 23.90 -7.71
CA ASP A 589 3.07 25.18 -8.39
C ASP A 589 1.76 25.61 -9.05
N TRP A 590 0.94 26.33 -8.28
CA TRP A 590 -0.37 26.77 -8.75
C TRP A 590 -0.30 27.74 -9.94
N PRO A 591 -1.02 27.49 -11.05
CA PRO A 591 -0.90 28.32 -12.25
C PRO A 591 -1.61 29.67 -12.08
N LYS A 592 -0.82 30.76 -11.96
CA LYS A 592 -1.33 32.13 -11.82
C LYS A 592 -2.25 32.59 -12.97
N GLY A 593 -2.08 32.00 -14.16
CA GLY A 593 -2.92 32.26 -15.33
C GLY A 593 -4.31 31.61 -15.26
N GLY A 594 -4.59 30.78 -14.25
CA GLY A 594 -5.87 30.09 -14.07
C GLY A 594 -6.08 28.88 -14.98
N GLY A 595 -5.06 28.41 -15.69
CA GLY A 595 -5.10 27.21 -16.52
C GLY A 595 -4.09 26.17 -16.04
N LEU A 596 -4.58 25.01 -15.62
CA LEU A 596 -3.77 23.84 -15.29
C LEU A 596 -3.69 22.93 -16.52
N LEU A 597 -2.49 22.71 -17.06
CA LEU A 597 -2.27 21.86 -18.24
C LEU A 597 -1.87 20.45 -17.82
N ILE A 598 -2.58 19.44 -18.32
CA ILE A 598 -2.32 18.02 -18.14
C ILE A 598 -1.85 17.47 -19.50
N PRO A 599 -0.54 17.21 -19.63
CA PRO A 599 0.04 16.89 -20.93
C PRO A 599 -0.27 15.44 -21.33
N GLY A 600 -0.69 15.25 -22.58
CA GLY A 600 -0.79 13.95 -23.25
C GLY A 600 -1.81 12.96 -22.69
N LEU A 601 -2.80 13.40 -21.89
CA LEU A 601 -3.88 12.54 -21.42
C LEU A 601 -4.87 12.25 -22.57
N LYS A 602 -4.84 11.04 -23.13
CA LYS A 602 -5.72 10.63 -24.23
C LYS A 602 -7.13 10.30 -23.76
N THR A 603 -7.26 9.65 -22.60
CA THR A 603 -8.56 9.25 -22.06
C THR A 603 -9.49 10.46 -21.95
N ASP A 604 -10.78 10.25 -22.25
CA ASP A 604 -11.77 11.30 -22.16
C ASP A 604 -12.06 11.71 -20.72
N VAL A 605 -12.05 13.03 -20.49
CA VAL A 605 -12.36 13.63 -19.20
C VAL A 605 -13.84 13.99 -19.18
N ARG A 606 -14.57 13.38 -18.26
CA ARG A 606 -16.01 13.60 -18.03
C ARG A 606 -16.28 14.82 -17.16
N GLY A 607 -15.33 15.16 -16.29
CA GLY A 607 -15.45 16.31 -15.41
C GLY A 607 -14.17 16.56 -14.61
N ALA A 608 -14.07 17.75 -14.03
CA ALA A 608 -13.03 18.10 -13.10
C ALA A 608 -13.60 18.94 -11.95
N TRP A 609 -13.04 18.80 -10.75
CA TRP A 609 -13.42 19.59 -9.56
C TRP A 609 -12.22 19.71 -8.61
N LEU A 610 -12.31 20.61 -7.62
CA LEU A 610 -11.37 20.63 -6.50
C LEU A 610 -11.79 19.58 -5.49
N LEU A 611 -10.89 18.74 -4.98
CA LEU A 611 -11.26 17.71 -4.00
C LEU A 611 -11.88 18.31 -2.73
N SER A 612 -11.46 19.53 -2.36
CA SER A 612 -12.02 20.31 -1.25
C SER A 612 -13.42 20.90 -1.52
N ASP A 613 -13.88 20.91 -2.77
CA ASP A 613 -15.19 21.42 -3.18
C ASP A 613 -15.76 20.60 -4.36
N PRO A 614 -16.22 19.35 -4.09
CA PRO A 614 -16.71 18.46 -5.13
C PRO A 614 -18.03 18.90 -5.77
N GLY A 615 -18.71 19.89 -5.21
CA GLY A 615 -19.93 20.46 -5.79
C GLY A 615 -19.68 21.45 -6.92
N ALA A 616 -18.45 21.99 -7.03
CA ALA A 616 -18.09 23.01 -8.01
C ALA A 616 -17.29 22.43 -9.18
N MET A 617 -17.98 22.17 -10.29
CA MET A 617 -17.35 21.69 -11.51
C MET A 617 -16.46 22.77 -12.15
N LEU A 618 -15.23 22.38 -12.48
CA LEU A 618 -14.26 23.18 -13.23
C LEU A 618 -14.47 22.97 -14.73
N LYS A 619 -14.14 24.00 -15.51
CA LYS A 619 -14.20 23.91 -16.98
C LYS A 619 -12.99 23.13 -17.49
N VAL A 620 -13.24 22.20 -18.41
CA VAL A 620 -12.23 21.35 -19.03
C VAL A 620 -12.22 21.59 -20.53
N TYR A 621 -11.02 21.72 -21.12
CA TYR A 621 -10.82 21.89 -22.54
C TYR A 621 -9.81 20.87 -23.05
N ARG A 622 -10.09 20.27 -24.20
CA ARG A 622 -9.11 19.50 -24.98
C ARG A 622 -8.31 20.47 -25.86
N ILE A 623 -6.98 20.45 -25.77
CA ILE A 623 -6.09 21.28 -26.58
C ILE A 623 -5.09 20.36 -27.27
N GLY A 624 -5.39 19.94 -28.50
CA GLY A 624 -4.62 18.90 -29.17
C GLY A 624 -4.67 17.60 -28.37
N ASP A 625 -3.50 17.07 -27.98
CA ASP A 625 -3.38 15.87 -27.14
C ASP A 625 -3.41 16.16 -25.63
N ASP A 626 -3.45 17.43 -25.23
CA ASP A 626 -3.43 17.84 -23.83
C ASP A 626 -4.84 18.16 -23.32
N VAL A 627 -4.97 18.18 -22.00
CA VAL A 627 -6.17 18.66 -21.31
C VAL A 627 -5.81 19.92 -20.53
N ALA A 628 -6.63 20.95 -20.61
CA ALA A 628 -6.54 22.13 -19.77
C ALA A 628 -7.76 22.23 -18.85
N VAL A 629 -7.51 22.41 -17.56
CA VAL A 629 -8.54 22.69 -16.55
C VAL A 629 -8.45 24.14 -16.14
N VAL A 630 -9.57 24.85 -16.18
CA VAL A 630 -9.65 26.21 -15.64
C VAL A 630 -9.77 26.13 -14.14
N VAL A 631 -8.77 26.63 -13.43
CA VAL A 631 -8.67 26.63 -11.98
C VAL A 631 -8.79 28.04 -11.41
N PRO A 632 -9.19 28.20 -10.12
CA PRO A 632 -9.18 29.51 -9.47
C PRO A 632 -7.82 30.22 -9.54
N LYS A 633 -7.82 31.56 -9.52
CA LYS A 633 -6.56 32.34 -9.56
C LYS A 633 -5.66 32.15 -8.34
N VAL A 634 -6.26 31.77 -7.21
CA VAL A 634 -5.58 31.55 -5.93
C VAL A 634 -5.77 30.09 -5.56
N ALA A 635 -4.69 29.44 -5.13
CA ALA A 635 -4.73 28.06 -4.66
C ALA A 635 -5.60 27.98 -3.39
N PRO A 636 -6.59 27.07 -3.33
CA PRO A 636 -7.31 26.74 -2.10
C PRO A 636 -6.38 26.34 -0.94
N ASP A 637 -5.35 25.56 -1.24
CA ASP A 637 -4.29 25.18 -0.32
C ASP A 637 -2.92 25.54 -0.93
N ALA A 638 -2.10 26.27 -0.17
CA ALA A 638 -0.83 26.81 -0.64
C ALA A 638 0.31 25.77 -0.65
N VAL A 639 0.16 24.63 0.01
CA VAL A 639 1.13 23.54 0.02
C VAL A 639 0.88 22.59 -1.15
N ALA A 640 -0.36 22.10 -1.25
CA ALA A 640 -0.78 21.20 -2.33
C ALA A 640 -2.30 21.22 -2.46
N THR A 641 -2.81 21.84 -3.53
CA THR A 641 -4.23 21.75 -3.89
C THR A 641 -4.46 20.53 -4.76
N VAL A 642 -5.53 19.75 -4.49
CA VAL A 642 -5.89 18.59 -5.30
C VAL A 642 -7.03 18.92 -6.27
N VAL A 643 -6.76 18.77 -7.57
CA VAL A 643 -7.78 18.77 -8.63
C VAL A 643 -8.08 17.33 -9.02
N VAL A 644 -9.35 16.95 -9.02
CA VAL A 644 -9.79 15.62 -9.48
C VAL A 644 -10.19 15.70 -10.94
N LEU A 645 -9.79 14.71 -11.74
CA LEU A 645 -10.36 14.44 -13.06
C LEU A 645 -11.16 13.14 -13.01
N ASP A 646 -12.43 13.18 -13.40
CA ASP A 646 -13.21 11.99 -13.72
C ASP A 646 -12.93 11.61 -15.18
N ILE A 647 -12.45 10.39 -15.40
CA ILE A 647 -12.00 9.91 -16.71
C ILE A 647 -12.78 8.68 -17.15
N ALA A 648 -12.90 8.50 -18.46
CA ALA A 648 -13.62 7.39 -19.08
C ALA A 648 -12.80 6.08 -19.09
N GLY A 649 -12.60 5.48 -17.91
CA GLY A 649 -11.93 4.19 -17.76
C GLY A 649 -10.53 4.32 -17.16
N GLU A 650 -9.59 3.47 -17.62
CA GLU A 650 -8.19 3.53 -17.22
C GLU A 650 -7.47 4.72 -17.92
N PRO A 651 -6.48 5.34 -17.28
CA PRO A 651 -5.75 6.45 -17.86
C PRO A 651 -4.78 5.99 -18.96
N GLU A 652 -4.95 6.53 -20.15
CA GLU A 652 -4.03 6.41 -21.28
C GLU A 652 -3.30 7.73 -21.47
N VAL A 653 -1.98 7.71 -21.27
CA VAL A 653 -1.11 8.87 -21.44
C VAL A 653 -0.15 8.62 -22.61
N LEU A 654 0.15 9.66 -23.38
CA LEU A 654 1.18 9.59 -24.41
C LEU A 654 2.53 9.16 -23.82
N ALA A 655 3.14 8.14 -24.43
CA ALA A 655 4.46 7.64 -24.03
C ALA A 655 5.56 8.70 -24.11
N SER A 656 5.43 9.66 -25.04
CA SER A 656 6.22 10.88 -25.09
C SER A 656 5.31 12.07 -25.34
N THR A 657 5.48 13.11 -24.51
CA THR A 657 4.84 14.42 -24.66
C THR A 657 5.65 15.37 -25.53
N ILE A 658 6.89 15.01 -25.89
CA ILE A 658 7.78 15.90 -26.65
C ILE A 658 7.50 15.76 -28.14
N LYS A 659 6.94 16.82 -28.73
CA LYS A 659 6.57 16.89 -30.16
C LYS A 659 7.16 18.13 -30.81
N GLN A 660 7.28 18.09 -32.13
CA GLN A 660 7.70 19.25 -32.90
C GLN A 660 6.71 20.40 -32.74
N TRP A 661 7.25 21.60 -32.55
CA TRP A 661 6.53 22.86 -32.63
C TRP A 661 6.03 23.12 -34.06
N ALA A 662 5.10 24.06 -34.19
CA ALA A 662 4.51 24.42 -35.49
C ALA A 662 5.57 24.89 -36.52
N ASP A 663 6.67 25.49 -36.04
CA ASP A 663 7.79 25.92 -36.88
C ASP A 663 8.72 24.76 -37.30
N GLY A 664 8.43 23.54 -36.86
CA GLY A 664 9.19 22.31 -37.12
C GLY A 664 10.32 22.05 -36.12
N SER A 665 10.59 22.94 -35.18
CA SER A 665 11.62 22.74 -34.15
C SER A 665 11.20 21.71 -33.11
N LEU A 666 12.17 21.07 -32.46
CA LEU A 666 11.96 20.15 -31.36
C LEU A 666 12.79 20.59 -30.17
N THR A 667 12.16 20.80 -29.01
CA THR A 667 12.86 21.19 -27.77
C THR A 667 12.83 20.02 -26.81
N LEU A 668 14.00 19.49 -26.46
CA LEU A 668 14.15 18.46 -25.44
C LEU A 668 14.79 19.12 -24.22
N SER A 669 13.97 19.38 -23.20
CA SER A 669 14.41 20.10 -22.01
C SER A 669 15.05 19.16 -21.00
N ALA A 670 15.91 19.67 -20.13
CA ALA A 670 16.42 18.95 -18.97
C ALA A 670 15.32 18.35 -18.10
N PHE A 671 14.13 18.97 -18.08
CA PHE A 671 13.00 18.47 -17.31
C PHE A 671 12.46 17.15 -17.88
N ASP A 672 12.41 17.00 -19.20
CA ASP A 672 11.83 15.83 -19.87
C ASP A 672 12.83 14.67 -20.03
N ALA A 673 14.06 14.85 -19.54
CA ALA A 673 15.16 13.93 -19.78
C ALA A 673 15.11 12.68 -18.89
N ASP A 674 15.45 11.54 -19.47
CA ASP A 674 15.85 10.34 -18.75
C ASP A 674 17.34 10.37 -18.48
N ILE A 675 17.72 10.33 -17.20
CA ILE A 675 19.11 10.31 -16.79
C ILE A 675 19.47 8.87 -16.43
N LYS A 676 20.51 8.33 -17.06
CA LYS A 676 21.09 7.02 -16.73
C LYS A 676 22.44 7.25 -16.09
N GLY A 677 22.65 6.83 -14.86
CA GLY A 677 23.91 7.06 -14.18
C GLY A 677 23.74 7.29 -12.68
N HIS A 678 24.81 7.75 -12.04
CA HIS A 678 24.91 7.82 -10.58
C HIS A 678 24.98 9.25 -10.04
N THR A 679 25.53 10.20 -10.80
CA THR A 679 25.83 11.55 -10.29
C THR A 679 24.98 12.64 -10.94
N ALA A 680 24.73 12.53 -12.25
CA ALA A 680 23.88 13.44 -12.99
C ALA A 680 22.45 13.43 -12.42
N LYS A 681 21.89 14.62 -12.17
CA LYS A 681 20.54 14.77 -11.66
C LYS A 681 19.90 16.06 -12.14
N TYR A 682 18.58 16.05 -12.24
CA TYR A 682 17.82 17.26 -12.52
C TYR A 682 17.83 18.18 -11.29
N GLU A 683 18.26 19.43 -11.48
CA GLU A 683 18.18 20.48 -10.47
C GLU A 683 16.85 21.22 -10.61
N GLU A 684 15.98 21.15 -9.58
CA GLU A 684 14.62 21.73 -9.62
C GLU A 684 14.58 23.23 -9.30
N ASN A 685 15.68 23.81 -8.81
CA ASN A 685 15.77 25.23 -8.46
C ASN A 685 15.41 26.11 -9.67
N ALA A 686 14.55 27.11 -9.46
CA ALA A 686 14.02 27.96 -10.54
C ALA A 686 15.11 28.58 -11.44
N ASP A 687 16.27 28.92 -10.86
CA ASP A 687 17.41 29.52 -11.56
C ASP A 687 18.30 28.50 -12.30
N ARG A 688 18.14 27.20 -12.01
CA ARG A 688 19.04 26.12 -12.45
C ARG A 688 18.29 24.89 -12.97
N ARG A 689 17.16 25.08 -13.67
CA ARG A 689 16.38 24.00 -14.33
C ARG A 689 17.20 23.29 -15.41
N CYS A 690 18.20 22.52 -15.01
CA CYS A 690 19.18 21.83 -15.82
C CYS A 690 19.52 20.47 -15.21
N ILE A 691 20.19 19.64 -15.99
CA ILE A 691 20.87 18.46 -15.48
C ILE A 691 22.24 18.92 -15.03
N GLY A 692 22.46 18.89 -13.72
CA GLY A 692 23.72 19.25 -13.09
C GLY A 692 24.26 18.12 -12.24
N HIS A 693 25.31 18.42 -11.47
CA HIS A 693 26.10 17.41 -10.76
C HIS A 693 26.56 16.25 -11.65
N TRP A 694 26.76 16.51 -12.94
CA TRP A 694 27.21 15.51 -13.89
C TRP A 694 28.71 15.25 -13.69
N MET A 695 29.03 14.46 -12.67
CA MET A 695 30.38 14.23 -12.15
C MET A 695 30.96 12.88 -12.57
N ASN A 696 30.21 12.08 -13.34
CA ASN A 696 30.67 10.79 -13.87
C ASN A 696 30.45 10.75 -15.39
N ALA A 697 31.48 10.36 -16.13
CA ALA A 697 31.43 10.23 -17.59
C ALA A 697 30.63 9.00 -18.06
N GLU A 698 30.35 8.05 -17.16
CA GLU A 698 29.46 6.90 -17.42
C GLU A 698 27.98 7.29 -17.40
N ASP A 699 27.65 8.47 -16.85
CA ASP A 699 26.28 8.97 -16.83
C ASP A 699 25.90 9.53 -18.21
N SER A 700 24.69 9.27 -18.67
CA SER A 700 24.15 9.72 -19.95
C SER A 700 22.73 10.28 -19.80
N VAL A 701 22.35 11.15 -20.73
CA VAL A 701 21.06 11.83 -20.75
C VAL A 701 20.32 11.50 -22.03
N HIS A 702 19.03 11.18 -21.93
CA HIS A 702 18.22 10.66 -23.02
C HIS A 702 16.86 11.34 -23.10
N TRP A 703 16.30 11.36 -24.31
CA TRP A 703 14.92 11.78 -24.57
C TRP A 703 14.31 10.89 -25.64
N ASP A 704 13.02 10.60 -25.47
CA ASP A 704 12.19 10.09 -26.54
C ASP A 704 11.25 11.20 -27.00
N ALA A 705 11.21 11.45 -28.30
CA ALA A 705 10.39 12.50 -28.89
C ALA A 705 9.76 12.04 -30.20
N THR A 706 8.84 12.84 -30.74
CA THR A 706 8.20 12.56 -32.05
C THR A 706 8.51 13.66 -33.06
N VAL A 707 9.11 13.25 -34.18
CA VAL A 707 9.31 14.10 -35.37
C VAL A 707 8.11 13.94 -36.29
N ILE A 708 7.39 15.02 -36.57
CA ILE A 708 6.21 15.03 -37.44
C ILE A 708 6.63 15.31 -38.89
N LYS A 709 7.52 16.29 -39.08
CA LYS A 709 8.12 16.67 -40.36
C LYS A 709 9.60 16.27 -40.35
N PRO A 710 9.99 15.23 -41.12
CA PRO A 710 11.40 14.87 -41.27
C PRO A 710 12.16 15.96 -42.05
N GLY A 711 13.47 15.97 -41.91
CA GLY A 711 14.34 16.96 -42.54
C GLY A 711 15.71 17.04 -41.90
N THR A 712 16.49 18.03 -42.36
CA THR A 712 17.77 18.37 -41.76
C THR A 712 17.54 19.30 -40.58
N PHE A 713 18.11 18.95 -39.42
CA PHE A 713 18.04 19.75 -38.20
C PHE A 713 19.43 20.24 -37.81
N GLU A 714 19.55 21.52 -37.48
CA GLU A 714 20.67 22.02 -36.69
C GLU A 714 20.47 21.61 -35.23
N VAL A 715 21.49 20.99 -34.65
CA VAL A 715 21.50 20.55 -33.25
C VAL A 715 22.12 21.65 -32.41
N VAL A 716 21.32 22.23 -31.50
CA VAL A 716 21.76 23.30 -30.60
C VAL A 716 21.66 22.82 -29.16
N LEU A 717 22.76 22.88 -28.41
CA LEU A 717 22.80 22.51 -26.99
C LEU A 717 22.88 23.77 -26.14
N ASP A 718 22.00 23.91 -25.14
CA ASP A 718 22.07 25.00 -24.15
C ASP A 718 22.65 24.46 -22.85
N TYR A 719 23.90 24.83 -22.53
CA TYR A 719 24.60 24.34 -21.34
C TYR A 719 25.44 25.43 -20.67
N ALA A 720 25.83 25.17 -19.41
CA ALA A 720 26.77 25.99 -18.65
C ALA A 720 27.96 25.14 -18.17
N CYS A 721 29.15 25.74 -18.09
CA CYS A 721 30.37 25.11 -17.61
C CYS A 721 31.27 26.17 -16.95
N ASP A 722 31.71 25.90 -15.74
CA ASP A 722 32.53 26.82 -14.96
C ASP A 722 33.96 26.95 -15.50
N LYS A 723 34.61 28.06 -15.14
CA LYS A 723 36.00 28.32 -15.52
C LYS A 723 36.91 27.22 -14.99
N GLY A 724 37.82 26.74 -15.82
CA GLY A 724 38.74 25.64 -15.50
C GLY A 724 38.10 24.25 -15.48
N SER A 725 36.80 24.13 -15.78
CA SER A 725 36.10 22.83 -15.85
C SER A 725 35.75 22.39 -17.28
N GLY A 726 36.09 23.20 -18.29
CA GLY A 726 35.82 22.86 -19.69
C GLY A 726 36.66 21.68 -20.19
N GLY A 727 36.30 21.20 -21.37
CA GLY A 727 37.11 20.27 -22.14
C GLY A 727 36.66 18.82 -22.15
N SER A 728 35.61 18.47 -21.40
CA SER A 728 34.91 17.18 -21.57
C SER A 728 34.56 16.93 -23.03
N THR A 729 34.87 15.74 -23.53
CA THR A 729 34.41 15.29 -24.83
C THR A 729 33.11 14.51 -24.70
N PHE A 730 32.21 14.67 -25.67
CA PHE A 730 30.90 14.02 -25.65
C PHE A 730 30.40 13.72 -27.07
N ALA A 731 29.33 12.93 -27.13
CA ALA A 731 28.60 12.64 -28.35
C ALA A 731 27.11 12.97 -28.17
N VAL A 732 26.46 13.38 -29.27
CA VAL A 732 25.01 13.54 -29.36
C VAL A 732 24.49 12.60 -30.43
N ASP A 733 23.59 11.70 -30.05
CA ASP A 733 22.87 10.83 -30.99
C ASP A 733 21.47 11.40 -31.22
N VAL A 734 21.07 11.58 -32.48
CA VAL A 734 19.71 11.91 -32.88
C VAL A 734 19.22 10.85 -33.87
N GLY A 735 18.37 9.93 -33.41
CA GLY A 735 17.75 8.92 -34.25
C GLY A 735 18.74 7.97 -34.95
N GLY A 736 19.89 7.70 -34.34
CA GLY A 736 20.98 6.89 -34.88
C GLY A 736 22.05 7.70 -35.65
N VAL A 737 21.86 9.01 -35.82
CA VAL A 737 22.88 9.90 -36.40
C VAL A 737 23.70 10.52 -35.27
N VAL A 738 24.95 10.11 -35.16
CA VAL A 738 25.84 10.49 -34.05
C VAL A 738 26.77 11.64 -34.45
N LEU A 739 26.66 12.77 -33.76
CA LEU A 739 27.67 13.82 -33.72
C LEU A 739 28.69 13.46 -32.63
N SER A 740 29.96 13.28 -33.00
CA SER A 740 31.03 12.84 -32.09
C SER A 740 32.20 13.81 -32.07
N GLY A 741 33.09 13.68 -31.07
CA GLY A 741 34.26 14.56 -30.92
C GLY A 741 33.89 15.98 -30.49
N LEU A 742 32.67 16.17 -29.98
CA LEU A 742 32.20 17.45 -29.46
C LEU A 742 32.92 17.74 -28.13
N LYS A 743 33.21 19.00 -27.87
CA LYS A 743 33.94 19.43 -26.66
C LYS A 743 33.17 20.50 -25.93
N VAL A 744 33.02 20.33 -24.61
CA VAL A 744 32.40 21.32 -23.73
C VAL A 744 33.32 22.53 -23.63
N ALA A 745 32.82 23.70 -23.99
CA ALA A 745 33.52 24.97 -23.79
C ALA A 745 33.15 25.58 -22.43
N GLU A 746 34.08 26.32 -21.83
CA GLU A 746 33.78 27.09 -20.63
C GLU A 746 32.79 28.20 -20.96
N THR A 747 31.74 28.33 -20.16
CA THR A 747 30.75 29.39 -20.33
C THR A 747 30.93 30.52 -19.34
N GLY A 748 31.65 30.29 -18.22
CA GLY A 748 32.05 31.32 -17.27
C GLY A 748 31.69 30.98 -15.82
N SER A 749 30.57 30.30 -15.62
CA SER A 749 30.14 29.71 -14.34
C SER A 749 29.13 28.59 -14.59
N TRP A 750 28.85 27.77 -13.58
CA TRP A 750 27.78 26.74 -13.62
C TRP A 750 26.36 27.30 -13.81
N GLY A 751 26.16 28.62 -13.72
CA GLY A 751 24.87 29.29 -13.95
C GLY A 751 24.81 30.13 -15.24
N GLU A 752 25.91 30.26 -15.98
CA GLU A 752 25.97 31.07 -17.21
C GLU A 752 25.73 30.17 -18.42
N PHE A 753 24.48 30.05 -18.86
CA PHE A 753 24.10 29.15 -19.96
C PHE A 753 24.32 29.80 -21.33
N LYS A 754 24.86 29.02 -22.27
CA LYS A 754 25.12 29.43 -23.66
C LYS A 754 24.58 28.38 -24.61
N ALA A 755 23.84 28.83 -25.61
CA ALA A 755 23.40 28.01 -26.73
C ALA A 755 24.55 27.83 -27.73
N VAL A 756 24.95 26.57 -27.97
CA VAL A 756 26.06 26.20 -28.84
C VAL A 756 25.53 25.30 -29.96
N SER A 757 25.78 25.68 -31.21
CA SER A 757 25.48 24.84 -32.38
C SER A 757 26.54 23.74 -32.50
N LEU A 758 26.08 22.49 -32.62
CA LEU A 758 26.93 21.30 -32.65
C LEU A 758 27.09 20.69 -34.05
N GLY A 759 26.30 21.16 -35.02
CA GLY A 759 26.26 20.62 -36.37
C GLY A 759 24.84 20.30 -36.84
N LYS A 760 24.74 19.58 -37.95
CA LYS A 760 23.46 19.20 -38.58
C LYS A 760 23.28 17.69 -38.59
N VAL A 761 22.04 17.25 -38.44
CA VAL A 761 21.63 15.83 -38.52
C VAL A 761 20.43 15.69 -39.45
N ASP A 762 20.40 14.62 -40.24
CA ASP A 762 19.28 14.31 -41.14
C ASP A 762 18.37 13.25 -40.53
N VAL A 763 17.16 13.66 -40.14
CA VAL A 763 16.11 12.73 -39.70
C VAL A 763 15.22 12.42 -40.89
N LYS A 764 15.38 11.20 -41.43
CA LYS A 764 14.81 10.83 -42.74
C LYS A 764 13.33 10.46 -42.73
N GLN A 765 12.78 10.10 -41.57
CA GLN A 765 11.41 9.61 -41.44
C GLN A 765 10.67 10.32 -40.31
N ALA A 766 9.37 10.55 -40.51
CA ALA A 766 8.49 10.95 -39.42
C ALA A 766 8.31 9.77 -38.45
N GLY A 767 8.12 10.06 -37.18
CA GLY A 767 7.88 9.07 -36.15
C GLY A 767 8.70 9.30 -34.88
N PRO A 768 8.75 8.29 -33.98
CA PRO A 768 9.55 8.34 -32.77
C PRO A 768 11.03 8.51 -33.09
N VAL A 769 11.70 9.38 -32.34
CA VAL A 769 13.15 9.59 -32.40
C VAL A 769 13.72 9.53 -30.98
N HIS A 770 14.79 8.75 -30.82
CA HIS A 770 15.58 8.75 -29.60
C HIS A 770 16.71 9.77 -29.72
N VAL A 771 16.93 10.55 -28.68
CA VAL A 771 18.04 11.52 -28.61
C VAL A 771 18.84 11.27 -27.34
N SER A 772 20.16 11.30 -27.43
CA SER A 772 21.02 11.15 -26.25
C SER A 772 22.24 12.05 -26.26
N VAL A 773 22.71 12.41 -25.07
CA VAL A 773 23.98 13.09 -24.81
C VAL A 773 24.82 12.17 -23.92
N THR A 774 25.96 11.72 -24.44
CA THR A 774 26.85 10.77 -23.76
C THR A 774 28.26 11.35 -23.67
N PRO A 775 28.76 11.67 -22.46
CA PRO A 775 30.14 12.04 -22.22
C PRO A 775 31.07 10.86 -22.55
N ARG A 776 32.31 11.18 -22.90
CA ARG A 776 33.39 10.19 -23.06
C ARG A 776 34.45 10.34 -21.98
N ASP A 777 34.62 11.56 -21.46
CA ASP A 777 35.55 11.87 -20.40
C ASP A 777 35.07 13.07 -19.55
N LYS A 778 35.77 13.31 -18.44
CA LYS A 778 35.51 14.40 -17.50
C LYS A 778 36.82 14.94 -16.89
N PRO A 779 37.60 15.73 -17.65
CA PRO A 779 38.86 16.27 -17.17
C PRO A 779 38.69 17.38 -16.11
N GLY A 780 37.54 18.07 -16.10
CA GLY A 780 37.21 19.13 -15.15
C GLY A 780 36.45 18.63 -13.91
N LEU A 781 35.90 19.57 -13.13
CA LEU A 781 35.09 19.24 -11.96
C LEU A 781 33.85 18.43 -12.37
N GLY A 782 33.05 18.93 -13.31
CA GLY A 782 31.89 18.27 -13.91
C GLY A 782 31.94 18.24 -15.43
N VAL A 783 31.02 17.52 -16.07
CA VAL A 783 30.89 17.49 -17.54
C VAL A 783 30.32 18.82 -18.04
N MET A 784 29.07 19.12 -17.70
CA MET A 784 28.36 20.38 -17.98
C MET A 784 27.07 20.44 -17.15
N ASN A 785 26.51 21.64 -16.98
CA ASN A 785 25.12 21.83 -16.59
C ASN A 785 24.27 21.94 -17.86
N LEU A 786 23.52 20.90 -18.21
CA LEU A 786 22.77 20.82 -19.47
C LEU A 786 21.32 21.28 -19.28
N ARG A 787 20.89 22.34 -19.97
CA ARG A 787 19.51 22.86 -19.88
C ARG A 787 18.58 22.30 -20.94
N SER A 788 19.04 22.20 -22.18
CA SER A 788 18.22 21.65 -23.26
C SER A 788 19.03 21.29 -24.49
N ILE A 789 18.43 20.50 -25.36
CA ILE A 789 18.82 20.34 -26.77
C ILE A 789 17.64 20.78 -27.65
N VAL A 790 17.94 21.55 -28.68
CA VAL A 790 16.97 22.04 -29.65
C VAL A 790 17.37 21.56 -31.04
N LEU A 791 16.48 20.82 -31.70
CA LEU A 791 16.60 20.48 -33.11
C LEU A 791 15.88 21.55 -33.92
N LYS A 792 16.61 22.43 -34.59
CA LYS A 792 16.04 23.51 -35.41
C LYS A 792 16.00 23.08 -36.88
N PRO A 793 14.85 23.13 -37.56
CA PRO A 793 14.79 22.77 -38.97
C PRO A 793 15.65 23.75 -39.78
N VAL A 794 16.54 23.20 -40.60
CA VAL A 794 17.30 23.98 -41.58
C VAL A 794 16.37 24.24 -42.75
N ARG A 795 16.13 25.52 -43.05
CA ARG A 795 15.30 25.95 -44.18
C ARG A 795 15.99 25.72 -45.51
#